data_AF-A0A1Z5LG54-F1
#
_entry.id   AF-A0A1Z5LG54-F1
#
_cell.length_a   1.000
_cell.length_b   1.000
_cell.length_c   1.000
_cell.angle_alpha   90.00
_cell.angle_beta   90.00
_cell.angle_gamma   90.00
#
_symmetry.space_group_name_H-M   'P 1'
#
loop_
_entity.id
_entity.type
_entity.pdbx_description
1 polymer ?
#
loop_
_entity_poly.entity_id
_entity_poly.type
_entity_poly.pdbx_seq_one_letter_code
_entity_poly.pdbx_strand_id
1 'polypeptide(L)'
;MVCVVAVEREGVDDNGHPQSSARRGGRFLSFLFPQGVHRRLYHWGRPEVPVREVAPTEEQTVDGGAAVWNGGDAAAVFVDAPSRNHWEREDGSDGSTGIFSIGFPPFEPWWKGPHVCQVRNEVDDDTDSNSTMPLGFNFHSKQCQETDTSFVCTTKIKNANESKTITEKYVCCHGYQRRKDGGPGCAEVNLKDIMTTMKDIGASKFVELIDSARMGEEFKKENVTVFSPTNIALKDFEHTNEVSNAGEEKHSDTVKNHVVKGMIMSSDLADEMVLQTVSGRSSIRINEFYNPGKVLTANCVPIVSADNVAENGVVHVVDETLPAPTRTLYEIISENSQFSTLKSLLATAGLEEMLKDPKAHYTILAPNDVAFSKISTETLQKWKNGESCMSKLLRGHVLPHVICTTAIPSSARVRNVDNQQITMEIDGDKLYADGVTVVTRDIMGTNGVLHVVDELLMSQESKSLLQTLKDNKMSDLVHLIESANMTGEFETLDNFTFFAPSREALKEVSLKEWEDMKANSKLATTLKYHTVPKKLGPRSFFNNMVLPTSLDQNKIRVNVFPKLFSFERPTVTAQCARIISASNPVCGGTVYLVDKVLEPPQSDVLTVMERAGNYKTFLDLVKRAGLEAQLRNNAGPFTVLAPTDQAFQRLPKKVMSSIKTEEVESLVKQHILPEIACTSGVSHNGFLNRQEYRSLEGTTVPTQRSLRGNVYFGGSRVSRGDVMATNGVVHGLDRVLNLQTEEERFGFGFDFHPFFRPL
;
A
#
# COMPACT_ATOMS: atom_id res chain seq x y z
N MET A 1 -15.12 -6.29 -10.70
CA MET A 1 -14.99 -7.76 -10.60
C MET A 1 -16.18 -8.26 -9.81
N VAL A 2 -16.80 -9.36 -10.24
CA VAL A 2 -17.76 -10.13 -9.42
C VAL A 2 -17.21 -11.53 -9.36
N CYS A 3 -16.86 -12.00 -8.15
CA CYS A 3 -16.35 -13.35 -7.95
C CYS A 3 -17.55 -14.28 -7.77
N VAL A 4 -17.75 -15.20 -8.71
CA VAL A 4 -18.64 -16.35 -8.51
C VAL A 4 -17.82 -17.44 -7.83
N VAL A 5 -18.08 -17.69 -6.55
CA VAL A 5 -17.49 -18.81 -5.81
C VAL A 5 -18.30 -20.06 -6.15
N ALA A 6 -17.71 -20.97 -6.93
CA ALA A 6 -18.23 -22.32 -7.09
C ALA A 6 -17.83 -23.16 -5.87
N VAL A 7 -18.81 -23.69 -5.15
CA VAL A 7 -18.60 -24.66 -4.06
C VAL A 7 -18.95 -26.04 -4.60
N GLU A 8 -17.95 -26.81 -4.97
CA GLU A 8 -18.15 -28.24 -5.24
C GLU A 8 -18.31 -28.99 -3.90
N ARG A 9 -19.44 -29.67 -3.74
CA ARG A 9 -19.64 -30.67 -2.68
C ARG A 9 -19.38 -32.04 -3.28
N GLU A 10 -18.33 -32.72 -2.83
CA GLU A 10 -18.17 -34.14 -3.10
C GLU A 10 -19.26 -34.92 -2.35
N GLY A 11 -20.09 -35.67 -3.09
CA GLY A 11 -21.08 -36.57 -2.54
C GLY A 11 -20.50 -37.97 -2.38
N VAL A 12 -20.48 -38.47 -1.16
CA VAL A 12 -20.11 -39.86 -0.83
C VAL A 12 -21.40 -40.66 -0.62
N ASP A 13 -21.44 -41.91 -1.11
CA ASP A 13 -22.50 -42.87 -0.83
C ASP A 13 -22.11 -43.84 0.30
N ASP A 14 -23.11 -44.36 1.04
CA ASP A 14 -22.96 -45.00 2.36
C ASP A 14 -22.19 -46.34 2.39
N ASN A 15 -21.48 -46.71 1.32
CA ASN A 15 -20.59 -47.89 1.28
C ASN A 15 -19.18 -47.58 0.70
N GLY A 16 -18.83 -46.31 0.48
CA GLY A 16 -17.44 -45.83 0.47
C GLY A 16 -16.49 -46.46 -0.58
N HIS A 17 -16.94 -46.62 -1.82
CA HIS A 17 -16.09 -47.10 -2.93
C HIS A 17 -16.17 -46.16 -4.15
N PRO A 18 -15.05 -45.60 -4.64
CA PRO A 18 -15.07 -44.65 -5.77
C PRO A 18 -15.38 -45.36 -7.10
N GLN A 19 -16.53 -45.05 -7.71
CA GLN A 19 -16.84 -45.56 -9.05
C GLN A 19 -16.04 -44.87 -10.14
N SER A 20 -15.54 -45.65 -11.10
CA SER A 20 -15.02 -45.15 -12.37
C SER A 20 -15.90 -45.61 -13.52
N SER A 21 -16.30 -44.69 -14.40
CA SER A 21 -16.84 -45.03 -15.71
C SER A 21 -16.62 -43.88 -16.70
N ALA A 22 -16.62 -44.19 -18.00
CA ALA A 22 -16.43 -43.19 -19.04
C ALA A 22 -17.19 -43.58 -20.31
N ARG A 23 -17.97 -42.64 -20.88
CA ARG A 23 -18.16 -42.47 -22.34
C ARG A 23 -19.04 -41.27 -22.73
N ARG A 24 -18.50 -40.47 -23.66
CA ARG A 24 -19.16 -39.85 -24.83
C ARG A 24 -20.57 -39.25 -24.71
N GLY A 25 -20.67 -37.96 -25.07
CA GLY A 25 -21.61 -37.53 -26.13
C GLY A 25 -22.42 -36.26 -25.86
N GLY A 26 -22.57 -35.41 -26.88
CA GLY A 26 -23.50 -34.29 -26.90
C GLY A 26 -22.85 -32.90 -26.89
N ARG A 27 -22.96 -32.18 -28.02
CA ARG A 27 -22.78 -30.71 -28.07
C ARG A 27 -24.15 -30.06 -28.09
N PHE A 28 -24.28 -28.86 -27.52
CA PHE A 28 -25.03 -27.79 -28.17
C PHE A 28 -24.26 -26.47 -28.01
N LEU A 29 -24.39 -25.58 -28.99
CA LEU A 29 -23.60 -24.37 -29.13
C LEU A 29 -24.47 -23.30 -29.81
N SER A 30 -24.56 -22.11 -29.22
CA SER A 30 -25.31 -20.98 -29.78
C SER A 30 -24.44 -19.72 -29.74
N PHE A 31 -24.03 -19.24 -30.92
CA PHE A 31 -23.35 -17.96 -31.11
C PHE A 31 -24.34 -16.89 -31.58
N LEU A 32 -24.19 -15.66 -31.08
CA LEU A 32 -24.53 -14.45 -31.82
C LEU A 32 -23.43 -13.40 -31.60
N PHE A 33 -22.98 -12.77 -32.69
CA PHE A 33 -22.10 -11.60 -32.69
C PHE A 33 -22.90 -10.33 -33.05
N PRO A 34 -22.41 -9.12 -32.74
CA PRO A 34 -23.21 -7.90 -32.75
C PRO A 34 -23.18 -7.12 -34.07
N GLN A 35 -24.18 -6.25 -34.22
CA GLN A 35 -24.21 -5.05 -35.07
C GLN A 35 -24.43 -3.84 -34.14
N GLY A 36 -24.16 -2.60 -34.58
CA GLY A 36 -24.33 -1.44 -33.68
C GLY A 36 -24.12 -0.07 -34.31
N VAL A 37 -23.71 0.89 -33.46
CA VAL A 37 -23.36 2.29 -33.79
C VAL A 37 -24.53 3.19 -34.23
N HIS A 38 -25.00 4.11 -33.35
CA HIS A 38 -24.70 5.55 -33.50
C HIS A 38 -25.19 6.49 -32.37
N ARG A 39 -24.25 7.34 -31.92
CA ARG A 39 -24.27 8.68 -31.28
C ARG A 39 -25.59 9.44 -30.93
N ARG A 40 -25.52 10.01 -29.69
CA ARG A 40 -25.86 11.40 -29.23
C ARG A 40 -27.29 11.79 -28.79
N LEU A 41 -27.36 12.26 -27.52
CA LEU A 41 -28.00 13.50 -26.98
C LEU A 41 -29.45 13.83 -27.42
N TYR A 42 -30.42 14.07 -26.51
CA TYR A 42 -30.40 15.15 -25.51
C TYR A 42 -31.34 14.94 -24.28
N HIS A 43 -31.27 15.91 -23.36
CA HIS A 43 -32.00 16.22 -22.11
C HIS A 43 -33.38 15.65 -21.73
N TRP A 44 -33.50 15.44 -20.40
CA TRP A 44 -34.60 15.77 -19.46
C TRP A 44 -36.05 15.30 -19.72
N GLY A 45 -36.58 14.53 -18.75
CA GLY A 45 -38.00 14.24 -18.57
C GLY A 45 -38.28 13.45 -17.29
N ARG A 46 -38.85 14.10 -16.27
CA ARG A 46 -39.44 13.55 -15.03
C ARG A 46 -40.87 14.12 -14.91
N PRO A 47 -41.78 13.57 -14.09
CA PRO A 47 -42.03 12.15 -13.79
C PRO A 47 -43.54 11.81 -13.69
N GLU A 48 -43.99 10.60 -14.05
CA GLU A 48 -45.36 10.14 -13.70
C GLU A 48 -45.39 8.68 -13.23
N VAL A 49 -45.92 8.48 -12.01
CA VAL A 49 -46.11 7.22 -11.25
C VAL A 49 -47.12 7.55 -10.11
N PRO A 50 -48.01 6.66 -9.62
CA PRO A 50 -48.49 5.35 -10.11
C PRO A 50 -50.01 5.39 -10.39
N VAL A 51 -50.70 4.23 -10.48
CA VAL A 51 -51.81 3.84 -9.57
C VAL A 51 -52.39 2.45 -9.93
N ARG A 52 -52.37 1.51 -8.96
CA ARG A 52 -53.23 0.29 -8.81
C ARG A 52 -53.21 -0.78 -9.94
N GLU A 53 -53.64 -2.04 -9.78
CA GLU A 53 -53.83 -3.04 -8.69
C GLU A 53 -53.80 -4.43 -9.44
N VAL A 54 -53.62 -5.62 -8.86
CA VAL A 54 -54.50 -6.38 -7.93
C VAL A 54 -53.70 -7.57 -7.33
N ALA A 55 -54.17 -8.04 -6.16
CA ALA A 55 -53.67 -9.09 -5.27
C ALA A 55 -53.14 -10.44 -5.83
N PRO A 56 -52.31 -11.17 -5.04
CA PRO A 56 -52.23 -12.63 -5.05
C PRO A 56 -53.41 -13.25 -4.26
N THR A 57 -53.75 -14.52 -4.53
CA THR A 57 -54.89 -15.23 -3.90
C THR A 57 -54.52 -15.98 -2.61
N GLU A 58 -55.51 -16.11 -1.72
CA GLU A 58 -55.45 -16.73 -0.39
C GLU A 58 -55.66 -18.26 -0.40
N GLU A 59 -55.21 -18.92 0.67
CA GLU A 59 -55.87 -20.03 1.38
C GLU A 59 -55.35 -19.99 2.84
N GLN A 60 -56.11 -20.22 3.93
CA GLN A 60 -57.51 -20.62 4.11
C GLN A 60 -58.10 -20.05 5.44
N THR A 61 -59.37 -19.65 5.40
CA THR A 61 -60.50 -19.81 6.37
C THR A 61 -60.28 -20.66 7.65
N VAL A 62 -60.96 -20.54 8.81
CA VAL A 62 -62.11 -19.76 9.37
C VAL A 62 -62.16 -20.12 10.90
N ASP A 63 -62.68 -19.39 11.90
CA ASP A 63 -63.36 -18.09 12.12
C ASP A 63 -62.89 -17.54 13.51
N GLY A 64 -63.36 -16.44 14.14
CA GLY A 64 -64.43 -15.47 13.84
C GLY A 64 -65.35 -15.23 15.06
N GLY A 65 -65.43 -14.00 15.60
CA GLY A 65 -66.31 -13.69 16.75
C GLY A 65 -66.17 -12.30 17.39
N ALA A 66 -67.09 -11.39 17.07
CA ALA A 66 -67.46 -10.12 17.74
C ALA A 66 -66.38 -9.04 18.03
N ALA A 67 -66.74 -7.77 17.83
CA ALA A 67 -65.89 -6.61 18.07
C ALA A 67 -66.55 -5.61 19.05
N VAL A 68 -65.73 -4.74 19.67
CA VAL A 68 -66.00 -3.30 19.97
C VAL A 68 -64.63 -2.62 20.22
N TRP A 69 -64.53 -1.33 19.94
CA TRP A 69 -63.30 -0.52 19.94
C TRP A 69 -62.88 0.02 21.33
N ASN A 70 -61.57 0.23 21.54
CA ASN A 70 -60.98 1.58 21.63
C ASN A 70 -59.44 1.55 21.60
N GLY A 71 -58.81 2.69 21.25
CA GLY A 71 -57.36 2.79 21.01
C GLY A 71 -56.51 3.24 22.21
N GLY A 72 -55.18 3.28 22.01
CA GLY A 72 -54.22 3.75 23.02
C GLY A 72 -52.76 3.38 22.69
N ASP A 73 -52.10 4.25 21.92
CA ASP A 73 -50.66 4.54 21.83
C ASP A 73 -49.62 3.45 22.17
N ALA A 74 -48.85 3.05 21.16
CA ALA A 74 -47.52 2.43 21.33
C ALA A 74 -46.43 3.46 21.00
N ALA A 75 -45.48 3.67 21.93
CA ALA A 75 -44.41 4.66 21.77
C ALA A 75 -43.37 4.23 20.73
N ALA A 76 -42.89 5.18 19.92
CA ALA A 76 -41.77 5.00 19.00
C ALA A 76 -40.45 5.48 19.62
N VAL A 77 -39.36 4.77 19.31
CA VAL A 77 -38.00 5.07 19.81
C VAL A 77 -37.42 6.29 19.09
N PHE A 78 -36.79 7.20 19.84
CA PHE A 78 -35.98 8.27 19.27
C PHE A 78 -34.70 7.71 18.65
N VAL A 79 -34.39 8.13 17.43
CA VAL A 79 -33.13 7.88 16.74
C VAL A 79 -32.53 9.24 16.40
N ASP A 80 -31.25 9.46 16.73
CA ASP A 80 -30.59 10.74 16.51
C ASP A 80 -30.53 11.11 15.03
N ALA A 81 -30.81 12.38 14.74
CA ALA A 81 -30.86 12.91 13.38
C ALA A 81 -29.49 13.43 12.93
N PRO A 82 -29.05 13.15 11.68
CA PRO A 82 -27.80 13.68 11.15
C PRO A 82 -27.88 15.20 10.90
N SER A 83 -26.71 15.84 10.87
CA SER A 83 -26.56 17.30 10.81
C SER A 83 -27.23 17.94 9.58
N ARG A 84 -27.86 19.11 9.81
CA ARG A 84 -28.49 19.92 8.76
C ARG A 84 -27.46 20.82 8.07
N ASN A 85 -26.99 20.40 6.90
CA ASN A 85 -26.27 21.30 5.99
C ASN A 85 -27.27 22.30 5.37
N HIS A 86 -27.05 23.61 5.60
CA HIS A 86 -27.86 24.67 5.02
C HIS A 86 -27.15 25.33 3.84
N TRP A 87 -27.84 25.46 2.71
CA TRP A 87 -27.31 26.04 1.48
C TRP A 87 -28.09 27.31 1.14
N GLU A 88 -27.69 28.45 1.70
CA GLU A 88 -28.24 29.74 1.31
C GLU A 88 -27.69 30.15 -0.07
N ARG A 89 -28.59 30.47 -1.01
CA ARG A 89 -28.28 31.25 -2.22
C ARG A 89 -28.75 32.68 -2.01
N GLU A 90 -27.81 33.62 -2.01
CA GLU A 90 -28.12 35.05 -2.06
C GLU A 90 -28.37 35.47 -3.52
N ASP A 91 -29.60 35.28 -4.01
CA ASP A 91 -30.10 35.94 -5.23
C ASP A 91 -31.08 37.05 -4.80
N GLY A 92 -30.61 38.29 -4.76
CA GLY A 92 -31.38 39.43 -4.25
C GLY A 92 -32.38 40.01 -5.27
N SER A 93 -33.66 40.08 -4.91
CA SER A 93 -34.61 41.02 -5.54
C SER A 93 -35.83 41.33 -4.67
N ASP A 94 -36.29 42.57 -4.79
CA ASP A 94 -37.44 43.29 -4.23
C ASP A 94 -38.52 42.55 -3.41
N GLY A 95 -38.88 43.19 -2.29
CA GLY A 95 -40.02 42.77 -1.47
C GLY A 95 -41.37 43.00 -2.14
N SER A 96 -42.22 41.98 -2.13
CA SER A 96 -43.66 42.12 -2.35
C SER A 96 -44.41 41.53 -1.16
N THR A 97 -45.15 42.38 -0.44
CA THR A 97 -45.89 41.99 0.77
C THR A 97 -47.19 41.28 0.41
N GLY A 98 -47.08 39.99 0.12
CA GLY A 98 -48.22 39.08 -0.03
C GLY A 98 -49.08 39.07 1.24
N ILE A 99 -50.28 39.64 1.14
CA ILE A 99 -51.31 39.56 2.19
C ILE A 99 -51.75 38.10 2.34
N PHE A 100 -52.03 37.66 3.57
CA PHE A 100 -52.32 36.28 4.02
C PHE A 100 -51.13 35.40 4.45
N SER A 101 -50.41 35.86 5.48
CA SER A 101 -49.65 34.98 6.38
C SER A 101 -50.26 35.02 7.78
N ILE A 102 -50.60 33.86 8.35
CA ILE A 102 -50.94 33.75 9.78
C ILE A 102 -49.64 33.95 10.57
N GLY A 103 -49.64 34.96 11.45
CA GLY A 103 -48.44 35.44 12.12
C GLY A 103 -47.89 34.51 13.19
N PHE A 104 -47.19 33.45 12.78
CA PHE A 104 -46.06 32.97 13.57
C PHE A 104 -44.94 34.02 13.46
N PRO A 105 -44.29 34.44 14.56
CA PRO A 105 -43.10 35.27 14.47
C PRO A 105 -42.02 34.53 13.69
N PRO A 106 -41.11 35.24 12.98
CA PRO A 106 -39.99 34.59 12.35
C PRO A 106 -39.19 33.84 13.42
N PHE A 107 -38.94 32.55 13.20
CA PHE A 107 -38.01 31.78 14.02
C PHE A 107 -36.60 32.28 13.75
N GLU A 108 -36.19 33.33 14.45
CA GLU A 108 -34.82 33.83 14.41
C GLU A 108 -33.90 32.71 14.93
N PRO A 109 -32.90 32.29 14.13
CA PRO A 109 -32.01 31.21 14.54
C PRO A 109 -31.18 31.66 15.74
N TRP A 110 -30.91 30.75 16.67
CA TRP A 110 -30.37 31.10 17.99
C TRP A 110 -29.10 31.96 17.91
N TRP A 111 -28.23 31.71 16.92
CA TRP A 111 -26.98 32.45 16.69
C TRP A 111 -27.13 33.90 16.19
N LYS A 112 -28.36 34.36 15.89
CA LYS A 112 -28.68 35.78 15.60
C LYS A 112 -29.32 36.51 16.80
N GLY A 113 -29.65 35.79 17.87
CA GLY A 113 -30.29 36.35 19.06
C GLY A 113 -29.31 36.90 20.11
N PRO A 114 -29.82 37.38 21.26
CA PRO A 114 -29.01 38.03 22.29
C PRO A 114 -28.06 37.04 23.01
N HIS A 115 -26.96 37.57 23.53
CA HIS A 115 -25.91 36.84 24.26
C HIS A 115 -25.19 35.75 23.43
N VAL A 116 -25.14 35.94 22.10
CA VAL A 116 -24.27 35.20 21.18
C VAL A 116 -23.02 36.01 20.90
N CYS A 117 -21.86 35.37 20.99
CA CYS A 117 -20.55 35.93 20.72
C CYS A 117 -20.03 35.40 19.37
N GLN A 118 -19.57 36.31 18.51
CA GLN A 118 -18.97 35.98 17.21
C GLN A 118 -17.45 35.99 17.29
N VAL A 119 -16.83 34.87 16.96
CA VAL A 119 -15.38 34.73 16.74
C VAL A 119 -15.15 34.69 15.23
N ARG A 120 -14.26 35.52 14.71
CA ARG A 120 -13.92 35.58 13.28
C ARG A 120 -12.41 35.38 13.12
N ASN A 121 -12.05 34.26 12.49
CA ASN A 121 -10.67 33.93 12.17
C ASN A 121 -10.46 34.08 10.66
N GLU A 122 -9.34 34.68 10.26
CA GLU A 122 -8.95 34.84 8.86
C GLU A 122 -7.60 34.15 8.64
N VAL A 123 -7.52 33.31 7.62
CA VAL A 123 -6.30 32.60 7.24
C VAL A 123 -6.02 32.89 5.77
N ASP A 124 -4.84 33.45 5.49
CA ASP A 124 -4.30 33.52 4.13
C ASP A 124 -3.91 32.09 3.70
N ASP A 125 -4.56 31.55 2.67
CA ASP A 125 -4.19 30.27 2.07
C ASP A 125 -2.96 30.50 1.17
N ASP A 126 -1.81 29.98 1.58
CA ASP A 126 -0.50 30.11 0.90
C ASP A 126 -0.58 29.85 -0.61
N THR A 127 0.19 30.60 -1.41
CA THR A 127 0.09 30.53 -2.88
C THR A 127 0.70 29.24 -3.43
N ASP A 128 -0.17 28.23 -3.55
CA ASP A 128 0.12 26.88 -4.04
C ASP A 128 0.74 26.92 -5.45
N SER A 129 2.06 26.79 -5.52
CA SER A 129 2.89 27.24 -6.66
C SER A 129 2.91 26.28 -7.85
N ASN A 130 1.85 25.49 -8.06
CA ASN A 130 1.79 24.53 -9.17
C ASN A 130 0.39 24.22 -9.74
N SER A 131 -0.53 25.19 -9.80
CA SER A 131 -1.82 25.05 -10.50
C SER A 131 -2.01 26.06 -11.64
N THR A 132 -1.49 25.76 -12.83
CA THR A 132 -1.72 26.54 -14.06
C THR A 132 -3.12 26.27 -14.65
N MET A 133 -4.16 26.82 -14.01
CA MET A 133 -5.51 26.92 -14.58
C MET A 133 -5.68 28.25 -15.32
N PRO A 134 -5.75 28.28 -16.66
CA PRO A 134 -5.93 29.52 -17.42
C PRO A 134 -7.41 29.90 -17.50
N LEU A 135 -7.90 30.69 -16.54
CA LEU A 135 -9.04 31.63 -16.65
C LEU A 135 -9.25 32.34 -15.30
N GLY A 136 -9.43 33.66 -15.32
CA GLY A 136 -9.61 34.49 -14.11
C GLY A 136 -11.01 34.38 -13.51
N PHE A 137 -11.30 33.29 -12.81
CA PHE A 137 -12.55 33.12 -12.06
C PHE A 137 -12.35 33.47 -10.58
N ASN A 138 -13.00 34.54 -10.13
CA ASN A 138 -13.10 34.87 -8.70
C ASN A 138 -14.09 33.89 -8.04
N PHE A 139 -13.57 32.94 -7.26
CA PHE A 139 -14.38 31.91 -6.60
C PHE A 139 -14.69 32.31 -5.16
N HIS A 140 -15.97 32.42 -4.83
CA HIS A 140 -16.46 32.68 -3.48
C HIS A 140 -17.39 31.52 -3.09
N SER A 141 -17.12 30.83 -1.98
CA SER A 141 -17.97 29.77 -1.46
C SER A 141 -18.13 29.87 0.05
N LYS A 142 -19.35 30.06 0.51
CA LYS A 142 -19.74 30.02 1.93
C LYS A 142 -20.40 28.68 2.22
N GLN A 143 -19.91 27.96 3.23
CA GLN A 143 -20.50 26.73 3.75
C GLN A 143 -20.70 26.89 5.24
N CYS A 144 -21.94 26.71 5.72
CA CYS A 144 -22.27 26.83 7.13
C CYS A 144 -22.75 25.50 7.71
N GLN A 145 -22.31 25.17 8.91
CA GLN A 145 -22.65 23.98 9.65
C GLN A 145 -23.05 24.36 11.09
N GLU A 146 -24.17 23.83 11.55
CA GLU A 146 -24.61 23.91 12.93
C GLU A 146 -24.14 22.67 13.71
N THR A 147 -23.62 22.89 14.92
CA THR A 147 -23.46 21.89 15.99
C THR A 147 -24.34 22.29 17.17
N ASP A 148 -24.49 21.41 18.16
CA ASP A 148 -25.32 21.71 19.34
C ASP A 148 -24.86 22.98 20.10
N THR A 149 -23.55 23.22 20.09
CA THR A 149 -22.85 24.28 20.83
C THR A 149 -22.44 25.50 19.98
N SER A 150 -22.38 25.38 18.65
CA SER A 150 -21.82 26.43 17.77
C SER A 150 -22.44 26.44 16.37
N PHE A 151 -22.47 27.62 15.73
CA PHE A 151 -22.79 27.76 14.32
C PHE A 151 -21.56 28.31 13.58
N VAL A 152 -21.00 27.54 12.64
CA VAL A 152 -19.74 27.84 11.96
C VAL A 152 -19.98 28.05 10.47
N CYS A 153 -19.60 29.21 9.94
CA CYS A 153 -19.62 29.53 8.52
C CYS A 153 -18.18 29.72 8.00
N THR A 154 -17.73 28.81 7.16
CA THR A 154 -16.45 28.92 6.45
C THR A 154 -16.69 29.53 5.07
N THR A 155 -16.09 30.68 4.81
CA THR A 155 -16.15 31.42 3.55
C THR A 155 -14.77 31.40 2.89
N LYS A 156 -14.63 30.67 1.79
CA LYS A 156 -13.41 30.67 0.97
C LYS A 156 -13.53 31.66 -0.17
N ILE A 157 -12.49 32.49 -0.32
CA ILE A 157 -12.37 33.53 -1.35
C ILE A 157 -11.07 33.26 -2.11
N LYS A 158 -11.15 33.04 -3.42
CA LYS A 158 -9.98 32.89 -4.30
C LYS A 158 -10.11 33.79 -5.51
N ASN A 159 -9.27 34.83 -5.54
CA ASN A 159 -9.19 35.84 -6.59
C ASN A 159 -7.82 35.72 -7.30
N ALA A 160 -7.61 36.49 -8.38
CA ALA A 160 -6.39 36.40 -9.18
C ALA A 160 -5.06 36.69 -8.44
N ASN A 161 -5.10 37.41 -7.32
CA ASN A 161 -3.93 37.81 -6.53
C ASN A 161 -3.89 37.24 -5.10
N GLU A 162 -4.98 36.67 -4.58
CA GLU A 162 -5.12 36.28 -3.18
C GLU A 162 -6.04 35.06 -3.01
N SER A 163 -5.70 34.17 -2.07
CA SER A 163 -6.58 33.12 -1.56
C SER A 163 -6.70 33.25 -0.03
N LYS A 164 -7.94 33.34 0.47
CA LYS A 164 -8.27 33.60 1.87
C LYS A 164 -9.42 32.71 2.32
N THR A 165 -9.28 32.09 3.48
CA THR A 165 -10.34 31.35 4.17
C THR A 165 -10.73 32.11 5.44
N ILE A 166 -11.96 32.63 5.46
CA ILE A 166 -12.56 33.35 6.60
C ILE A 166 -13.53 32.40 7.30
N THR A 167 -13.36 32.18 8.59
CA THR A 167 -14.24 31.33 9.40
C THR A 167 -14.94 32.19 10.46
N GLU A 168 -16.26 32.33 10.33
CA GLU A 168 -17.13 33.04 11.29
C GLU A 168 -17.85 32.00 12.16
N LYS A 169 -17.61 32.05 13.47
CA LYS A 169 -18.09 31.08 14.45
C LYS A 169 -18.90 31.79 15.52
N TYR A 170 -20.15 31.39 15.66
CA TYR A 170 -21.10 31.94 16.61
C TYR A 170 -21.33 30.93 17.73
N VAL A 171 -21.11 31.36 18.97
CA VAL A 171 -21.25 30.57 20.20
C VAL A 171 -21.98 31.39 21.26
N CYS A 172 -22.55 30.75 22.28
CA CYS A 172 -23.05 31.51 23.43
C CYS A 172 -21.90 32.26 24.12
N CYS A 173 -22.15 33.50 24.56
CA CYS A 173 -21.19 34.25 25.35
C CYS A 173 -20.96 33.60 26.73
N HIS A 174 -19.83 33.89 27.35
CA HIS A 174 -19.50 33.38 28.69
C HIS A 174 -20.60 33.68 29.72
N GLY A 175 -21.03 32.65 30.47
CA GLY A 175 -22.18 32.74 31.38
C GLY A 175 -23.54 32.43 30.75
N TYR A 176 -23.60 32.06 29.47
CA TYR A 176 -24.86 31.75 28.76
C TYR A 176 -24.79 30.39 28.06
N GLN A 177 -25.91 29.67 28.04
CA GLN A 177 -26.06 28.39 27.34
C GLN A 177 -27.23 28.45 26.35
N ARG A 178 -27.17 27.66 25.27
CA ARG A 178 -28.25 27.51 24.30
C ARG A 178 -29.55 27.13 25.00
N ARG A 179 -30.63 27.86 24.70
CA ARG A 179 -31.91 27.70 25.39
C ARG A 179 -32.51 26.31 25.10
N LYS A 180 -32.93 25.58 26.14
CA LYS A 180 -33.61 24.27 26.01
C LYS A 180 -35.01 24.36 25.39
N ASP A 181 -35.57 25.56 25.26
CA ASP A 181 -36.83 25.84 24.55
C ASP A 181 -36.65 26.11 23.04
N GLY A 182 -35.41 26.15 22.53
CA GLY A 182 -35.11 26.45 21.13
C GLY A 182 -35.36 27.89 20.69
N GLY A 183 -35.60 28.81 21.64
CA GLY A 183 -35.77 30.24 21.36
C GLY A 183 -34.48 30.94 20.90
N PRO A 184 -34.58 32.19 20.39
CA PRO A 184 -33.43 32.95 19.93
C PRO A 184 -32.47 33.32 21.07
N GLY A 185 -31.17 33.36 20.76
CA GLY A 185 -30.11 33.71 21.70
C GLY A 185 -29.78 32.61 22.71
N CYS A 186 -29.08 32.99 23.76
CA CYS A 186 -28.66 32.10 24.83
C CYS A 186 -29.26 32.55 26.19
N ALA A 187 -29.59 31.60 27.06
CA ALA A 187 -30.08 31.88 28.41
C ALA A 187 -28.92 32.01 29.39
N GLU A 188 -29.02 32.96 30.31
CA GLU A 188 -28.08 33.14 31.40
C GLU A 188 -28.06 31.91 32.31
N VAL A 189 -26.87 31.39 32.59
CA VAL A 189 -26.63 30.29 33.52
C VAL A 189 -25.98 30.88 34.76
N ASN A 190 -26.54 30.57 35.93
CA ASN A 190 -25.93 30.92 37.20
C ASN A 190 -24.64 30.08 37.39
N LEU A 191 -23.52 30.60 36.88
CA LEU A 191 -22.20 29.99 37.01
C LEU A 191 -21.84 29.87 38.49
N LYS A 192 -21.21 28.75 38.84
CA LYS A 192 -20.69 28.52 40.18
C LYS A 192 -19.16 28.57 40.16
N ASP A 193 -18.54 28.76 41.32
CA ASP A 193 -17.09 28.61 41.48
C ASP A 193 -16.62 27.21 41.05
N ILE A 194 -15.45 27.16 40.42
CA ILE A 194 -14.87 25.96 39.81
C ILE A 194 -14.75 24.77 40.78
N MET A 195 -14.54 25.00 42.08
CA MET A 195 -14.46 23.94 43.10
C MET A 195 -15.83 23.32 43.40
N THR A 196 -16.92 24.06 43.17
CA THR A 196 -18.29 23.54 43.27
C THR A 196 -18.72 22.87 41.96
N THR A 197 -18.37 23.44 40.80
CA THR A 197 -18.58 22.80 39.49
C THR A 197 -17.87 21.43 39.42
N MET A 198 -16.63 21.33 39.90
CA MET A 198 -15.90 20.05 39.98
C MET A 198 -16.58 19.02 40.91
N LYS A 199 -17.29 19.45 41.96
CA LYS A 199 -18.07 18.53 42.82
C LYS A 199 -19.35 18.06 42.13
N ASP A 200 -20.06 18.96 41.45
CA ASP A 200 -21.30 18.65 40.73
C ASP A 200 -21.08 17.68 39.55
N ILE A 201 -19.97 17.81 38.81
CA ILE A 201 -19.61 16.89 37.71
C ILE A 201 -18.97 15.57 38.18
N GLY A 202 -18.87 15.34 39.51
CA GLY A 202 -18.40 14.08 40.07
C GLY A 202 -16.88 13.92 40.22
N ALA A 203 -16.09 15.00 40.14
CA ALA A 203 -14.64 15.01 40.35
C ALA A 203 -14.24 15.38 41.80
N SER A 204 -15.01 14.91 42.78
CA SER A 204 -14.86 15.32 44.20
C SER A 204 -13.48 15.00 44.80
N LYS A 205 -12.86 13.87 44.43
CA LYS A 205 -11.51 13.50 44.90
C LYS A 205 -10.43 14.43 44.35
N PHE A 206 -10.63 15.01 43.16
CA PHE A 206 -9.70 16.03 42.64
C PHE A 206 -9.79 17.33 43.44
N VAL A 207 -10.98 17.69 43.92
CA VAL A 207 -11.13 18.83 44.83
C VAL A 207 -10.50 18.55 46.20
N GLU A 208 -10.67 17.34 46.75
CA GLU A 208 -9.96 16.92 47.97
C GLU A 208 -8.43 17.00 47.80
N LEU A 209 -7.91 16.65 46.61
CA LEU A 209 -6.49 16.81 46.27
C LEU A 209 -6.06 18.29 46.22
N ILE A 210 -6.83 19.18 45.58
CA ILE A 210 -6.57 20.63 45.53
C ILE A 210 -6.57 21.25 46.94
N ASP A 211 -7.54 20.86 47.77
CA ASP A 211 -7.66 21.31 49.16
C ASP A 211 -6.44 20.82 49.98
N SER A 212 -6.00 19.57 49.77
CA SER A 212 -4.78 19.03 50.41
C SER A 212 -3.49 19.74 49.97
N ALA A 213 -3.43 20.21 48.72
CA ALA A 213 -2.33 20.99 48.17
C ALA A 213 -2.37 22.47 48.58
N ARG A 214 -3.40 22.90 49.33
CA ARG A 214 -3.70 24.31 49.69
C ARG A 214 -3.84 25.27 48.50
N MET A 215 -4.11 24.74 47.30
CA MET A 215 -4.14 25.54 46.06
C MET A 215 -5.46 26.27 45.79
N GLY A 216 -6.54 25.97 46.54
CA GLY A 216 -7.89 26.52 46.30
C GLY A 216 -8.01 28.06 46.28
N GLU A 217 -7.03 28.79 46.83
CA GLU A 217 -6.96 30.25 46.78
C GLU A 217 -6.22 30.80 45.54
N GLU A 218 -5.62 29.97 44.70
CA GLU A 218 -5.07 30.37 43.39
C GLU A 218 -6.17 30.34 42.32
N PHE A 219 -6.99 29.28 42.31
CA PHE A 219 -8.16 29.12 41.41
C PHE A 219 -9.18 30.27 41.47
N LYS A 220 -9.20 31.05 42.55
CA LYS A 220 -10.10 32.21 42.73
C LYS A 220 -9.55 33.53 42.18
N LYS A 221 -8.29 33.57 41.72
CA LYS A 221 -7.58 34.82 41.36
C LYS A 221 -7.30 34.98 39.87
N GLU A 222 -7.17 33.87 39.15
CA GLU A 222 -6.94 33.85 37.72
C GLU A 222 -7.92 32.89 37.04
N ASN A 223 -8.35 33.23 35.82
CA ASN A 223 -9.17 32.33 35.02
C ASN A 223 -8.31 31.16 34.53
N VAL A 224 -8.76 29.92 34.77
CA VAL A 224 -8.00 28.71 34.45
C VAL A 224 -8.82 27.65 33.71
N THR A 225 -8.13 26.76 33.01
CA THR A 225 -8.69 25.54 32.43
C THR A 225 -8.13 24.34 33.18
N VAL A 226 -9.00 23.45 33.63
CA VAL A 226 -8.66 22.32 34.49
C VAL A 226 -9.02 21.02 33.80
N PHE A 227 -8.03 20.18 33.54
CA PHE A 227 -8.22 18.81 33.07
C PHE A 227 -8.38 17.92 34.31
N SER A 228 -9.62 17.70 34.76
CA SER A 228 -9.90 17.04 36.04
C SER A 228 -10.04 15.52 35.87
N PRO A 229 -9.19 14.67 36.49
CA PRO A 229 -9.33 13.22 36.39
C PRO A 229 -10.61 12.71 37.07
N THR A 230 -11.15 11.60 36.57
CA THR A 230 -12.32 10.96 37.21
C THR A 230 -12.04 10.55 38.66
N ASN A 231 -13.12 10.42 39.45
CA ASN A 231 -13.07 9.82 40.79
C ASN A 231 -12.62 8.33 40.79
N ILE A 232 -12.49 7.70 39.63
CA ILE A 232 -11.92 6.36 39.42
C ILE A 232 -10.41 6.50 39.19
N ALA A 233 -10.00 7.29 38.20
CA ALA A 233 -8.61 7.61 37.87
C ALA A 233 -7.72 7.90 39.09
N LEU A 234 -8.22 8.70 40.03
CA LEU A 234 -7.46 9.09 41.22
C LEU A 234 -7.29 7.94 42.21
N LYS A 235 -8.25 7.01 42.31
CA LYS A 235 -8.08 5.80 43.13
C LYS A 235 -7.04 4.88 42.52
N ASP A 236 -7.08 4.71 41.20
CA ASP A 236 -6.12 3.84 40.51
C ASP A 236 -4.72 4.45 40.52
N PHE A 237 -4.58 5.77 40.47
CA PHE A 237 -3.33 6.51 40.70
C PHE A 237 -2.83 6.39 42.16
N GLU A 238 -3.71 6.44 43.15
CA GLU A 238 -3.43 6.19 44.58
C GLU A 238 -3.01 4.74 44.88
N HIS A 239 -3.44 3.77 44.05
CA HIS A 239 -3.10 2.36 44.19
C HIS A 239 -1.85 1.93 43.38
N THR A 240 -1.58 2.56 42.24
CA THR A 240 -0.42 2.24 41.38
C THR A 240 0.88 2.91 41.83
N ASN A 241 0.79 4.04 42.52
CA ASN A 241 1.91 4.67 43.21
C ASN A 241 1.88 4.33 44.70
N GLU A 242 3.03 4.36 45.37
CA GLU A 242 3.13 4.49 46.84
C GLU A 242 2.76 5.92 47.31
N VAL A 243 1.61 6.45 46.88
CA VAL A 243 1.07 7.77 47.26
C VAL A 243 0.50 7.78 48.68
N SER A 244 0.33 6.62 49.30
CA SER A 244 -0.06 6.44 50.71
C SER A 244 0.90 7.06 51.74
N ASN A 245 2.06 7.61 51.33
CA ASN A 245 2.94 8.46 52.14
C ASN A 245 3.48 9.70 51.38
N ALA A 246 2.79 10.17 50.34
CA ALA A 246 3.23 11.34 49.58
C ALA A 246 2.98 12.66 50.34
N GLY A 247 4.02 13.51 50.45
CA GLY A 247 3.92 14.83 51.07
C GLY A 247 3.22 15.87 50.20
N GLU A 248 2.85 17.00 50.80
CA GLU A 248 2.07 18.11 50.20
C GLU A 248 2.61 18.58 48.83
N GLU A 249 3.93 18.56 48.66
CA GLU A 249 4.62 18.94 47.42
C GLU A 249 4.22 18.06 46.21
N LYS A 250 4.05 16.75 46.39
CA LYS A 250 3.66 15.84 45.29
C LYS A 250 2.22 16.11 44.84
N HIS A 251 1.32 16.43 45.78
CA HIS A 251 -0.07 16.79 45.46
C HIS A 251 -0.15 18.15 44.75
N SER A 252 0.65 19.14 45.19
CA SER A 252 0.86 20.41 44.49
C SER A 252 1.26 20.18 43.03
N ASP A 253 2.29 19.36 42.79
CA ASP A 253 2.81 19.16 41.44
C ASP A 253 1.83 18.36 40.56
N THR A 254 1.15 17.34 41.11
CA THR A 254 0.06 16.66 40.40
C THR A 254 -1.03 17.65 39.97
N VAL A 255 -1.56 18.49 40.88
CA VAL A 255 -2.58 19.49 40.54
C VAL A 255 -2.05 20.47 39.49
N LYS A 256 -0.84 21.02 39.66
CA LYS A 256 -0.24 22.00 38.73
C LYS A 256 -0.01 21.46 37.31
N ASN A 257 0.17 20.15 37.15
CA ASN A 257 0.29 19.50 35.84
C ASN A 257 -1.06 19.35 35.11
N HIS A 258 -2.20 19.50 35.80
CA HIS A 258 -3.56 19.38 35.24
C HIS A 258 -4.23 20.74 34.97
N VAL A 259 -3.56 21.86 35.29
CA VAL A 259 -4.11 23.22 35.18
C VAL A 259 -3.34 24.04 34.17
N VAL A 260 -4.07 24.76 33.32
CA VAL A 260 -3.57 25.68 32.29
C VAL A 260 -4.16 27.07 32.54
N LYS A 261 -3.42 28.14 32.26
CA LYS A 261 -3.92 29.52 32.40
C LYS A 261 -4.84 29.92 31.24
N GLY A 262 -5.89 30.68 31.54
CA GLY A 262 -6.92 31.09 30.58
C GLY A 262 -8.10 30.11 30.50
N MET A 263 -9.17 30.53 29.83
CA MET A 263 -10.36 29.71 29.58
C MET A 263 -10.29 29.18 28.15
N ILE A 264 -10.18 27.86 27.99
CA ILE A 264 -9.97 27.18 26.72
C ILE A 264 -11.08 26.14 26.58
N MET A 265 -11.97 26.30 25.60
CA MET A 265 -13.04 25.35 25.33
C MET A 265 -12.54 24.23 24.40
N SER A 266 -13.23 23.09 24.36
CA SER A 266 -13.04 22.02 23.35
C SER A 266 -13.15 22.54 21.91
N SER A 267 -13.87 23.65 21.78
CA SER A 267 -14.04 24.52 20.61
C SER A 267 -12.73 25.13 20.10
N ASP A 268 -11.73 25.28 20.97
CA ASP A 268 -10.47 26.01 20.74
C ASP A 268 -9.25 25.07 20.80
N LEU A 269 -9.48 23.83 21.26
CA LEU A 269 -8.52 22.73 21.26
C LEU A 269 -8.32 22.19 19.83
N ALA A 270 -7.10 22.34 19.30
CA ALA A 270 -6.67 21.80 18.00
C ALA A 270 -5.75 20.58 18.17
N ASP A 271 -5.61 19.78 17.11
CA ASP A 271 -4.63 18.68 17.06
C ASP A 271 -3.18 19.20 17.15
N GLU A 272 -2.31 18.42 17.80
CA GLU A 272 -0.94 18.79 18.19
C GLU A 272 -0.78 20.11 18.98
N MET A 273 -1.88 20.67 19.52
CA MET A 273 -1.82 21.89 20.34
C MET A 273 -1.13 21.60 21.67
N VAL A 274 -0.03 22.30 21.97
CA VAL A 274 0.71 22.14 23.23
C VAL A 274 0.37 23.29 24.19
N LEU A 275 -0.33 22.94 25.27
CA LEU A 275 -0.72 23.86 26.35
C LEU A 275 0.34 23.84 27.47
N GLN A 276 0.79 25.03 27.88
CA GLN A 276 1.73 25.16 28.99
C GLN A 276 1.00 25.09 30.34
N THR A 277 1.37 24.13 31.18
CA THR A 277 0.77 23.96 32.52
C THR A 277 1.26 25.03 33.50
N VAL A 278 0.48 25.27 34.56
CA VAL A 278 0.85 26.13 35.70
C VAL A 278 2.10 25.63 36.44
N SER A 279 2.43 24.34 36.32
CA SER A 279 3.69 23.74 36.80
C SER A 279 4.94 24.38 36.16
N GLY A 280 4.83 24.87 34.92
CA GLY A 280 5.96 25.43 34.16
C GLY A 280 7.02 24.40 33.71
N ARG A 281 7.00 23.17 34.26
CA ARG A 281 7.93 22.07 33.98
C ARG A 281 7.43 21.07 32.94
N SER A 282 6.12 21.05 32.68
CA SER A 282 5.43 20.06 31.86
C SER A 282 4.41 20.75 30.95
N SER A 283 3.97 20.07 29.89
CA SER A 283 2.91 20.54 29.00
C SER A 283 1.82 19.48 28.81
N ILE A 284 0.64 19.94 28.39
CA ILE A 284 -0.46 19.09 27.91
C ILE A 284 -0.51 19.23 26.40
N ARG A 285 -0.07 18.19 25.67
CA ARG A 285 -0.36 18.04 24.24
C ARG A 285 -1.79 17.58 24.08
N ILE A 286 -2.50 18.20 23.16
CA ILE A 286 -3.83 17.81 22.72
C ILE A 286 -3.71 17.07 21.40
N ASN A 287 -4.47 15.98 21.24
CA ASN A 287 -4.61 15.31 19.95
C ASN A 287 -6.07 15.00 19.62
N GLU A 288 -6.42 15.08 18.33
CA GLU A 288 -7.77 14.88 17.81
C GLU A 288 -7.84 13.68 16.85
N PHE A 289 -8.54 12.62 17.26
CA PHE A 289 -8.67 11.39 16.49
C PHE A 289 -10.09 11.23 15.93
N TYR A 290 -10.21 10.64 14.73
CA TYR A 290 -11.45 10.62 13.93
C TYR A 290 -11.97 9.20 13.60
N ASN A 291 -11.63 8.18 14.39
CA ASN A 291 -12.07 6.79 14.18
C ASN A 291 -12.50 6.14 15.51
N PRO A 292 -13.75 5.66 15.67
CA PRO A 292 -14.89 5.74 14.75
C PRO A 292 -15.63 7.09 14.80
N GLY A 293 -15.26 7.99 15.72
CA GLY A 293 -15.81 9.34 15.86
C GLY A 293 -14.73 10.31 16.37
N LYS A 294 -15.08 11.59 16.59
CA LYS A 294 -14.16 12.58 17.16
C LYS A 294 -13.87 12.24 18.63
N VAL A 295 -12.60 11.94 18.93
CA VAL A 295 -12.07 11.79 20.29
C VAL A 295 -10.99 12.84 20.49
N LEU A 296 -11.16 13.70 21.50
CA LEU A 296 -10.10 14.58 21.97
C LEU A 296 -9.35 13.89 23.11
N THR A 297 -8.02 13.99 23.09
CA THR A 297 -7.15 13.50 24.17
C THR A 297 -6.26 14.62 24.69
N ALA A 298 -5.88 14.52 25.96
CA ALA A 298 -4.89 15.37 26.63
C ALA A 298 -3.78 14.44 27.15
N ASN A 299 -2.55 14.59 26.64
CA ASN A 299 -1.43 13.66 26.89
C ASN A 299 -1.85 12.17 26.76
N CYS A 300 -2.50 11.84 25.64
CA CYS A 300 -3.12 10.54 25.31
C CYS A 300 -4.34 10.08 26.13
N VAL A 301 -4.63 10.70 27.27
CA VAL A 301 -5.83 10.41 28.07
C VAL A 301 -7.08 11.01 27.40
N PRO A 302 -8.17 10.25 27.17
CA PRO A 302 -9.39 10.81 26.57
C PRO A 302 -10.08 11.83 27.48
N ILE A 303 -10.61 12.89 26.85
CA ILE A 303 -11.51 13.86 27.49
C ILE A 303 -12.93 13.29 27.41
N VAL A 304 -13.47 12.83 28.55
CA VAL A 304 -14.79 12.17 28.64
C VAL A 304 -15.96 13.15 28.84
N SER A 305 -15.68 14.36 29.30
CA SER A 305 -16.63 15.48 29.34
C SER A 305 -15.86 16.78 29.14
N ALA A 306 -16.40 17.70 28.34
CA ALA A 306 -15.74 18.96 28.03
C ALA A 306 -16.70 20.16 28.25
N ASP A 307 -16.12 21.35 28.30
CA ASP A 307 -16.84 22.64 28.34
C ASP A 307 -17.72 22.83 29.58
N ASN A 308 -17.32 22.26 30.73
CA ASN A 308 -18.00 22.52 32.01
C ASN A 308 -17.57 23.90 32.56
N VAL A 309 -18.29 24.94 32.14
CA VAL A 309 -17.99 26.34 32.48
C VAL A 309 -18.27 26.66 33.96
N ALA A 310 -17.37 27.41 34.58
CA ALA A 310 -17.46 27.94 35.94
C ALA A 310 -17.22 29.46 35.94
N GLU A 311 -17.50 30.15 37.06
CA GLU A 311 -17.32 31.60 37.20
C GLU A 311 -15.87 32.06 36.89
N ASN A 312 -14.91 31.21 37.27
CA ASN A 312 -13.46 31.42 37.25
C ASN A 312 -12.71 30.43 36.32
N GLY A 313 -13.40 29.72 35.41
CA GLY A 313 -12.69 28.81 34.52
C GLY A 313 -13.55 27.82 33.72
N VAL A 314 -12.88 26.83 33.13
CA VAL A 314 -13.48 25.73 32.38
C VAL A 314 -12.91 24.41 32.88
N VAL A 315 -13.77 23.39 33.05
CA VAL A 315 -13.34 22.04 33.43
C VAL A 315 -13.60 21.03 32.32
N HIS A 316 -12.55 20.32 31.93
CA HIS A 316 -12.61 19.15 31.05
C HIS A 316 -12.32 17.91 31.90
N VAL A 317 -13.25 16.96 31.97
CA VAL A 317 -13.04 15.70 32.71
C VAL A 317 -12.24 14.74 31.83
N VAL A 318 -11.16 14.18 32.38
CA VAL A 318 -10.28 13.22 31.70
C VAL A 318 -10.34 11.85 32.38
N ASP A 319 -10.26 10.78 31.58
CA ASP A 319 -10.56 9.42 32.05
C ASP A 319 -9.54 8.88 33.07
N GLU A 320 -8.27 9.28 32.92
CA GLU A 320 -7.12 8.93 33.76
C GLU A 320 -6.42 10.18 34.34
N THR A 321 -5.44 9.97 35.23
CA THR A 321 -4.57 11.06 35.73
C THR A 321 -3.53 11.39 34.67
N LEU A 322 -3.45 12.64 34.23
CA LEU A 322 -2.56 13.05 33.14
C LEU A 322 -1.08 12.77 33.47
N PRO A 323 -0.34 12.09 32.58
CA PRO A 323 1.11 12.01 32.70
C PRO A 323 1.71 13.39 32.42
N ALA A 324 2.82 13.70 33.11
CA ALA A 324 3.51 14.98 33.03
C ALA A 324 4.85 14.84 32.29
N PRO A 325 4.88 14.92 30.95
CA PRO A 325 6.11 14.79 30.18
C PRO A 325 7.06 15.96 30.48
N THR A 326 8.26 15.63 30.97
CA THR A 326 9.35 16.57 31.27
C THR A 326 10.60 16.33 30.42
N ARG A 327 10.59 15.30 29.56
CA ARG A 327 11.73 14.78 28.80
C ARG A 327 11.33 14.44 27.36
N THR A 328 12.28 14.58 26.45
CA THR A 328 12.15 14.14 25.05
C THR A 328 12.16 12.62 24.94
N LEU A 329 11.68 12.12 23.80
CA LEU A 329 11.71 10.69 23.46
C LEU A 329 13.16 10.15 23.41
N TYR A 330 14.13 10.95 22.96
CA TYR A 330 15.56 10.58 23.01
C TYR A 330 16.07 10.43 24.45
N GLU A 331 15.67 11.29 25.38
CA GLU A 331 16.08 11.20 26.79
C GLU A 331 15.45 9.99 27.49
N ILE A 332 14.17 9.71 27.23
CA ILE A 332 13.47 8.52 27.73
C ILE A 332 14.16 7.22 27.28
N ILE A 333 14.55 7.15 25.99
CA ILE A 333 15.34 6.04 25.44
C ILE A 333 16.77 6.02 26.02
N SER A 334 17.35 7.18 26.31
CA SER A 334 18.74 7.31 26.73
C SER A 334 18.99 6.99 28.20
N GLU A 335 18.01 7.21 29.08
CA GLU A 335 18.11 6.88 30.51
C GLU A 335 17.71 5.43 30.83
N ASN A 336 16.74 4.87 30.11
CA ASN A 336 16.18 3.57 30.44
C ASN A 336 17.08 2.42 29.94
N SER A 337 17.51 1.56 30.86
CA SER A 337 18.44 0.46 30.60
C SER A 337 17.94 -0.59 29.60
N GLN A 338 16.63 -0.70 29.36
CA GLN A 338 16.07 -1.66 28.41
C GLN A 338 16.30 -1.32 26.93
N PHE A 339 16.83 -0.14 26.62
CA PHE A 339 17.06 0.34 25.25
C PHE A 339 18.55 0.51 24.91
N SER A 340 19.44 -0.20 25.61
CA SER A 340 20.89 0.00 25.48
C SER A 340 21.40 -0.24 24.05
N THR A 341 20.83 -1.22 23.34
CA THR A 341 21.12 -1.49 21.92
C THR A 341 20.49 -0.44 21.02
N LEU A 342 19.22 -0.09 21.22
CA LEU A 342 18.51 0.93 20.43
C LEU A 342 19.26 2.27 20.47
N LYS A 343 19.66 2.73 21.66
CA LYS A 343 20.45 3.95 21.86
C LYS A 343 21.74 3.95 21.03
N SER A 344 22.46 2.82 21.00
CA SER A 344 23.69 2.70 20.20
C SER A 344 23.47 2.75 18.68
N LEU A 345 22.26 2.41 18.22
CA LEU A 345 21.91 2.37 16.80
C LEU A 345 21.26 3.69 16.31
N LEU A 346 20.57 4.43 17.18
CA LEU A 346 19.95 5.73 16.85
C LEU A 346 20.98 6.79 16.41
N ALA A 347 22.15 6.81 17.05
CA ALA A 347 23.27 7.66 16.67
C ALA A 347 23.78 7.30 15.26
N THR A 348 24.08 6.01 15.03
CA THR A 348 24.53 5.48 13.74
C THR A 348 23.51 5.67 12.61
N ALA A 349 22.22 5.63 12.92
CA ALA A 349 21.13 5.85 11.96
C ALA A 349 20.86 7.34 11.64
N GLY A 350 21.49 8.28 12.36
CA GLY A 350 21.24 9.73 12.20
C GLY A 350 19.84 10.18 12.66
N LEU A 351 19.18 9.39 13.52
CA LEU A 351 17.84 9.70 14.05
C LEU A 351 17.92 10.48 15.37
N GLU A 352 19.09 10.54 16.00
CA GLU A 352 19.32 11.20 17.29
C GLU A 352 18.84 12.67 17.32
N GLU A 353 19.20 13.50 16.33
CA GLU A 353 18.80 14.91 16.30
C GLU A 353 17.29 15.09 16.02
N MET A 354 16.68 14.18 15.28
CA MET A 354 15.21 14.16 15.06
C MET A 354 14.47 13.90 16.38
N LEU A 355 14.97 12.99 17.22
CA LEU A 355 14.33 12.63 18.48
C LEU A 355 14.63 13.58 19.64
N LYS A 356 15.53 14.55 19.44
CA LYS A 356 15.84 15.64 20.39
C LYS A 356 15.00 16.90 20.18
N ASP A 357 14.45 17.15 18.99
CA ASP A 357 13.71 18.38 18.72
C ASP A 357 12.43 18.46 19.57
N PRO A 358 12.30 19.42 20.51
CA PRO A 358 11.14 19.54 21.38
C PRO A 358 9.89 20.06 20.66
N LYS A 359 10.00 20.58 19.43
CA LYS A 359 8.87 21.06 18.61
C LYS A 359 8.28 19.98 17.70
N ALA A 360 9.02 18.90 17.47
CA ALA A 360 8.55 17.80 16.65
C ALA A 360 7.50 16.96 17.39
N HIS A 361 6.80 16.11 16.64
CA HIS A 361 5.80 15.19 17.15
C HIS A 361 5.98 13.83 16.47
N TYR A 362 6.28 12.80 17.26
CA TYR A 362 6.53 11.45 16.76
C TYR A 362 5.85 10.38 17.61
N THR A 363 5.59 9.22 17.02
CA THR A 363 5.39 7.98 17.79
C THR A 363 6.52 7.03 17.49
N ILE A 364 7.22 6.55 18.52
CA ILE A 364 8.27 5.54 18.38
C ILE A 364 7.74 4.21 18.87
N LEU A 365 7.73 3.22 17.99
CA LEU A 365 7.53 1.81 18.33
C LEU A 365 8.90 1.27 18.78
N ALA A 366 9.31 1.53 20.02
CA ALA A 366 10.68 1.37 20.49
C ALA A 366 11.01 -0.10 20.85
N PRO A 367 11.91 -0.77 20.09
CA PRO A 367 12.33 -2.12 20.44
C PRO A 367 13.25 -2.12 21.66
N ASN A 368 12.93 -2.96 22.64
CA ASN A 368 13.78 -3.19 23.79
C ASN A 368 14.93 -4.17 23.47
N ASP A 369 15.87 -4.34 24.41
CA ASP A 369 17.01 -5.26 24.25
C ASP A 369 16.59 -6.74 24.12
N VAL A 370 15.35 -7.11 24.51
CA VAL A 370 14.79 -8.45 24.24
C VAL A 370 14.50 -8.61 22.75
N ALA A 371 13.95 -7.59 22.09
CA ALA A 371 13.74 -7.57 20.64
C ALA A 371 15.06 -7.75 19.86
N PHE A 372 16.13 -7.08 20.30
CA PHE A 372 17.45 -7.24 19.70
C PHE A 372 18.09 -8.60 20.00
N SER A 373 17.79 -9.23 21.15
CA SER A 373 18.34 -10.56 21.47
C SER A 373 17.83 -11.69 20.55
N LYS A 374 16.72 -11.45 19.83
CA LYS A 374 16.17 -12.34 18.79
C LYS A 374 16.95 -12.28 17.46
N ILE A 375 17.93 -11.38 17.32
CA ILE A 375 18.76 -11.18 16.11
C ILE A 375 20.17 -11.76 16.29
N SER A 376 20.79 -12.21 15.19
CA SER A 376 22.15 -12.75 15.22
C SER A 376 23.18 -11.70 15.65
N THR A 377 24.20 -12.13 16.39
CA THR A 377 25.30 -11.26 16.84
C THR A 377 26.10 -10.68 15.67
N GLU A 378 26.22 -11.40 14.55
CA GLU A 378 26.87 -10.90 13.33
C GLU A 378 26.07 -9.73 12.73
N THR A 379 24.75 -9.89 12.57
CA THR A 379 23.85 -8.84 12.05
C THR A 379 23.85 -7.61 12.95
N LEU A 380 23.81 -7.78 14.28
CA LEU A 380 23.91 -6.67 15.23
C LEU A 380 25.23 -5.88 15.12
N GLN A 381 26.35 -6.54 14.80
CA GLN A 381 27.64 -5.87 14.60
C GLN A 381 27.70 -5.13 13.25
N LYS A 382 27.17 -5.73 12.16
CA LYS A 382 27.02 -5.04 10.85
C LYS A 382 26.21 -3.75 11.00
N TRP A 383 25.11 -3.81 11.74
CA TRP A 383 24.26 -2.65 12.03
C TRP A 383 24.96 -1.56 12.85
N LYS A 384 25.74 -1.93 13.88
CA LYS A 384 26.54 -0.96 14.67
C LYS A 384 27.65 -0.30 13.84
N ASN A 385 28.16 -0.98 12.83
CA ASN A 385 29.16 -0.46 11.88
C ASN A 385 28.57 0.45 10.78
N GLY A 386 27.26 0.74 10.77
CA GLY A 386 26.64 1.69 9.83
C GLY A 386 26.11 1.10 8.53
N GLU A 387 25.78 -0.20 8.52
CA GLU A 387 25.17 -0.86 7.35
C GLU A 387 23.85 -0.19 6.92
N SER A 388 23.67 -0.01 5.61
CA SER A 388 22.63 0.81 4.99
C SER A 388 21.17 0.40 5.29
N CYS A 389 20.96 -0.84 5.74
CA CYS A 389 19.65 -1.38 6.10
C CYS A 389 19.16 -0.95 7.49
N MET A 390 20.08 -0.67 8.42
CA MET A 390 19.76 -0.36 9.83
C MET A 390 19.00 0.98 9.96
N SER A 391 19.47 2.02 9.27
CA SER A 391 18.79 3.32 9.26
C SER A 391 17.36 3.23 8.74
N LYS A 392 17.12 2.41 7.69
CA LYS A 392 15.78 2.14 7.17
C LYS A 392 14.93 1.29 8.12
N LEU A 393 15.52 0.33 8.84
CA LEU A 393 14.81 -0.44 9.87
C LEU A 393 14.32 0.47 11.00
N LEU A 394 15.16 1.36 11.55
CA LEU A 394 14.75 2.25 12.63
C LEU A 394 13.77 3.34 12.17
N ARG A 395 13.95 3.89 10.96
CA ARG A 395 12.91 4.71 10.29
C ARG A 395 11.59 3.95 10.16
N GLY A 396 11.67 2.64 9.96
CA GLY A 396 10.53 1.73 10.00
C GLY A 396 9.67 1.84 11.26
N HIS A 397 10.28 2.13 12.41
CA HIS A 397 9.63 2.18 13.73
C HIS A 397 9.16 3.59 14.16
N VAL A 398 9.38 4.64 13.35
CA VAL A 398 9.01 6.03 13.68
C VAL A 398 7.82 6.49 12.83
N LEU A 399 6.72 6.87 13.50
CA LEU A 399 5.55 7.49 12.88
C LEU A 399 5.66 9.04 12.97
N PRO A 400 5.28 9.79 11.93
CA PRO A 400 5.38 11.26 11.88
C PRO A 400 4.24 12.00 12.61
N HIS A 401 3.46 11.32 13.45
CA HIS A 401 2.31 11.83 14.19
C HIS A 401 2.26 11.17 15.58
N VAL A 402 1.59 11.80 16.55
CA VAL A 402 1.29 11.16 17.84
C VAL A 402 0.08 10.24 17.71
N ILE A 403 0.29 8.96 18.01
CA ILE A 403 -0.72 7.89 17.93
C ILE A 403 -0.80 7.24 19.30
N CYS A 404 -1.76 7.71 20.10
CA CYS A 404 -2.13 7.12 21.38
C CYS A 404 -2.88 5.80 21.19
N THR A 405 -2.88 4.88 22.16
CA THR A 405 -3.70 3.65 22.08
C THR A 405 -5.19 3.99 21.95
N THR A 406 -5.63 5.07 22.60
CA THR A 406 -6.99 5.66 22.51
C THR A 406 -7.44 5.99 21.07
N ALA A 407 -6.50 6.16 20.13
CA ALA A 407 -6.79 6.43 18.72
C ALA A 407 -7.09 5.17 17.88
N ILE A 408 -6.97 3.97 18.47
CA ILE A 408 -6.96 2.68 17.77
C ILE A 408 -8.18 1.87 18.25
N PRO A 409 -9.34 1.93 17.56
CA PRO A 409 -10.57 1.33 18.08
C PRO A 409 -10.67 -0.20 17.91
N SER A 410 -9.90 -0.78 16.99
CA SER A 410 -9.77 -2.25 16.80
C SER A 410 -8.67 -2.58 15.80
N SER A 411 -8.66 -1.92 14.64
CA SER A 411 -7.58 -1.97 13.65
C SER A 411 -7.45 -0.60 12.97
N ALA A 412 -6.23 -0.06 12.94
CA ALA A 412 -5.89 1.22 12.35
C ALA A 412 -4.67 1.06 11.41
N ARG A 413 -4.63 1.83 10.32
CA ARG A 413 -3.48 1.84 9.40
C ARG A 413 -2.79 3.18 9.40
N VAL A 414 -1.63 3.22 10.04
CA VAL A 414 -0.74 4.38 10.11
C VAL A 414 0.35 4.27 9.05
N ARG A 415 1.19 5.30 8.90
CA ARG A 415 2.41 5.25 8.08
C ARG A 415 3.61 5.73 8.87
N ASN A 416 4.76 5.11 8.62
CA ASN A 416 6.04 5.56 9.16
C ASN A 416 6.66 6.70 8.33
N VAL A 417 7.78 7.26 8.78
CA VAL A 417 8.51 8.35 8.11
C VAL A 417 9.05 7.98 6.72
N ASP A 418 9.11 6.68 6.38
CA ASP A 418 9.44 6.16 5.04
C ASP A 418 8.18 5.87 4.19
N ASN A 419 6.99 6.28 4.67
CA ASN A 419 5.68 6.12 4.04
C ASN A 419 5.27 4.65 3.77
N GLN A 420 5.89 3.69 4.46
CA GLN A 420 5.39 2.32 4.54
C GLN A 420 4.14 2.29 5.45
N GLN A 421 3.19 1.40 5.18
CA GLN A 421 2.02 1.22 6.04
C GLN A 421 2.34 0.27 7.19
N ILE A 422 1.87 0.60 8.39
CA ILE A 422 1.88 -0.25 9.58
C ILE A 422 0.44 -0.42 10.04
N THR A 423 0.05 -1.65 10.35
CA THR A 423 -1.28 -2.00 10.86
C THR A 423 -1.18 -2.13 12.37
N MET A 424 -1.87 -1.25 13.12
CA MET A 424 -1.95 -1.33 14.57
C MET A 424 -3.31 -1.89 14.97
N GLU A 425 -3.33 -2.96 15.77
CA GLU A 425 -4.54 -3.74 16.05
C GLU A 425 -4.65 -4.02 17.55
N ILE A 426 -5.86 -4.03 18.10
CA ILE A 426 -6.12 -4.38 19.51
C ILE A 426 -6.92 -5.68 19.58
N ASP A 427 -6.38 -6.67 20.28
CA ASP A 427 -7.06 -7.92 20.64
C ASP A 427 -7.17 -8.03 22.17
N GLY A 428 -8.39 -7.88 22.68
CA GLY A 428 -8.65 -7.71 24.10
C GLY A 428 -8.00 -6.44 24.65
N ASP A 429 -7.01 -6.62 25.53
CA ASP A 429 -6.20 -5.54 26.12
C ASP A 429 -4.81 -5.39 25.47
N LYS A 430 -4.48 -6.23 24.48
CA LYS A 430 -3.16 -6.23 23.83
C LYS A 430 -3.17 -5.42 22.56
N LEU A 431 -2.28 -4.42 22.51
CA LEU A 431 -1.96 -3.68 21.29
C LEU A 431 -0.86 -4.41 20.50
N TYR A 432 -1.04 -4.48 19.19
CA TYR A 432 -0.13 -5.06 18.22
C TYR A 432 0.24 -4.03 17.14
N ALA A 433 1.43 -4.16 16.56
CA ALA A 433 1.88 -3.40 15.38
C ALA A 433 2.49 -4.37 14.35
N ASP A 434 1.87 -4.50 13.18
CA ASP A 434 2.17 -5.51 12.14
C ASP A 434 2.36 -6.95 12.71
N GLY A 435 1.61 -7.27 13.78
CA GLY A 435 1.65 -8.56 14.49
C GLY A 435 2.68 -8.67 15.62
N VAL A 436 3.57 -7.69 15.80
CA VAL A 436 4.47 -7.58 16.96
C VAL A 436 3.69 -7.06 18.17
N THR A 437 3.96 -7.59 19.37
CA THR A 437 3.26 -7.17 20.61
C THR A 437 3.84 -5.88 21.16
N VAL A 438 2.97 -4.93 21.54
CA VAL A 438 3.35 -3.78 22.38
C VAL A 438 3.27 -4.20 23.85
N VAL A 439 4.41 -4.19 24.54
CA VAL A 439 4.55 -4.60 25.95
C VAL A 439 4.23 -3.46 26.91
N THR A 440 4.42 -2.20 26.49
CA THR A 440 4.09 -1.01 27.29
C THR A 440 3.70 0.11 26.34
N ARG A 441 2.59 0.78 26.62
CA ARG A 441 1.97 1.77 25.73
C ARG A 441 1.99 3.18 26.32
N ASP A 442 1.79 4.18 25.46
CA ASP A 442 1.48 5.58 25.81
C ASP A 442 2.51 6.26 26.75
N ILE A 443 3.79 5.91 26.62
CA ILE A 443 4.87 6.59 27.36
C ILE A 443 5.08 7.99 26.74
N MET A 444 4.46 8.99 27.36
CA MET A 444 4.51 10.40 26.93
C MET A 444 5.90 11.03 27.10
N GLY A 445 6.39 11.63 26.02
CA GLY A 445 7.51 12.57 25.99
C GLY A 445 7.07 13.96 25.52
N THR A 446 7.93 14.96 25.69
CA THR A 446 7.63 16.36 25.29
C THR A 446 7.40 16.48 23.78
N ASN A 447 8.09 15.68 22.98
CA ASN A 447 7.99 15.60 21.52
C ASN A 447 7.28 14.34 20.99
N GLY A 448 6.40 13.72 21.79
CA GLY A 448 5.44 12.72 21.31
C GLY A 448 5.27 11.49 22.22
N VAL A 449 5.10 10.30 21.65
CA VAL A 449 4.77 9.05 22.35
C VAL A 449 5.78 7.94 22.06
N LEU A 450 6.00 7.07 23.06
CA LEU A 450 6.75 5.85 22.92
C LEU A 450 5.91 4.62 23.32
N HIS A 451 5.88 3.62 22.45
CA HIS A 451 5.29 2.30 22.68
C HIS A 451 6.40 1.25 22.63
N VAL A 452 6.58 0.45 23.67
CA VAL A 452 7.66 -0.55 23.79
C VAL A 452 7.26 -1.84 23.09
N VAL A 453 8.10 -2.35 22.19
CA VAL A 453 7.90 -3.63 21.49
C VAL A 453 8.98 -4.66 21.83
N ASP A 454 8.61 -5.95 21.83
CA ASP A 454 9.52 -7.08 22.11
C ASP A 454 10.05 -7.78 20.85
N GLU A 455 9.70 -7.30 19.65
CA GLU A 455 10.27 -7.70 18.36
C GLU A 455 10.52 -6.49 17.46
N LEU A 456 11.31 -6.70 16.40
CA LEU A 456 11.61 -5.67 15.41
C LEU A 456 10.57 -5.69 14.28
N LEU A 457 10.08 -4.51 13.91
CA LEU A 457 9.16 -4.28 12.79
C LEU A 457 9.91 -4.42 11.45
N MET A 458 10.18 -5.67 11.07
CA MET A 458 10.98 -6.04 9.90
C MET A 458 10.17 -5.92 8.60
N SER A 459 10.14 -4.71 8.03
CA SER A 459 9.70 -4.50 6.64
C SER A 459 10.46 -5.41 5.66
N GLN A 460 9.88 -5.72 4.50
CA GLN A 460 10.57 -6.51 3.46
C GLN A 460 11.90 -5.87 3.02
N GLU A 461 11.97 -4.53 3.05
CA GLU A 461 13.16 -3.76 2.67
C GLU A 461 14.31 -3.82 3.69
N SER A 462 14.02 -4.20 4.94
CA SER A 462 15.01 -4.39 6.01
C SER A 462 15.34 -5.87 6.26
N LYS A 463 14.62 -6.83 5.67
CA LYS A 463 14.96 -8.26 5.73
C LYS A 463 16.15 -8.60 4.83
N SER A 464 17.03 -9.49 5.31
CA SER A 464 18.15 -10.03 4.53
C SER A 464 17.64 -10.93 3.40
N LEU A 465 18.46 -11.12 2.36
CA LEU A 465 18.10 -12.00 1.23
C LEU A 465 17.70 -13.41 1.71
N LEU A 466 18.48 -14.01 2.62
CA LEU A 466 18.23 -15.34 3.13
C LEU A 466 16.92 -15.43 3.92
N GLN A 467 16.58 -14.40 4.71
CA GLN A 467 15.29 -14.37 5.41
C GLN A 467 14.14 -14.23 4.41
N THR A 468 14.23 -13.32 3.44
CA THR A 468 13.20 -13.13 2.41
C THR A 468 12.98 -14.40 1.57
N LEU A 469 14.03 -15.17 1.27
CA LEU A 469 13.90 -16.47 0.59
C LEU A 469 13.23 -17.53 1.49
N LYS A 470 13.53 -17.56 2.79
CA LYS A 470 12.86 -18.44 3.77
C LYS A 470 11.37 -18.10 3.89
N ASP A 471 11.03 -16.83 4.09
CA ASP A 471 9.65 -16.32 4.15
C ASP A 471 8.83 -16.70 2.90
N ASN A 472 9.44 -16.59 1.72
CA ASN A 472 8.83 -16.93 0.43
C ASN A 472 8.87 -18.44 0.10
N LYS A 473 9.18 -19.30 1.07
CA LYS A 473 9.18 -20.78 0.97
C LYS A 473 10.14 -21.32 -0.09
N MET A 474 11.27 -20.63 -0.31
CA MET A 474 12.32 -21.02 -1.27
C MET A 474 13.47 -21.78 -0.58
N SER A 475 13.12 -22.77 0.26
CA SER A 475 14.05 -23.68 0.95
C SER A 475 15.11 -24.25 0.01
N ASP A 476 14.67 -24.63 -1.20
CA ASP A 476 15.48 -25.29 -2.21
C ASP A 476 16.64 -24.38 -2.66
N LEU A 477 16.40 -23.07 -2.80
CA LEU A 477 17.42 -22.08 -3.16
C LEU A 477 18.30 -21.69 -1.97
N VAL A 478 17.74 -21.64 -0.76
CA VAL A 478 18.49 -21.37 0.48
C VAL A 478 19.54 -22.47 0.71
N HIS A 479 19.14 -23.74 0.59
CA HIS A 479 20.06 -24.89 0.72
C HIS A 479 21.13 -24.96 -0.37
N LEU A 480 20.90 -24.36 -1.55
CA LEU A 480 21.92 -24.18 -2.58
C LEU A 480 22.94 -23.10 -2.20
N ILE A 481 22.51 -21.96 -1.62
CA ILE A 481 23.41 -20.91 -1.13
C ILE A 481 24.24 -21.41 0.07
N GLU A 482 23.61 -22.16 0.98
CA GLU A 482 24.28 -22.86 2.09
C GLU A 482 25.28 -23.90 1.57
N SER A 483 24.87 -24.75 0.61
CA SER A 483 25.76 -25.75 -0.02
C SER A 483 26.92 -25.16 -0.81
N ALA A 484 26.81 -23.92 -1.28
CA ALA A 484 27.88 -23.18 -1.96
C ALA A 484 28.80 -22.43 -0.98
N ASN A 485 28.53 -22.47 0.33
CA ASN A 485 29.24 -21.69 1.36
C ASN A 485 29.24 -20.16 1.05
N MET A 486 28.15 -19.65 0.48
CA MET A 486 28.01 -18.25 0.05
C MET A 486 27.14 -17.41 0.99
N THR A 487 26.71 -17.93 2.13
CA THR A 487 25.82 -17.23 3.08
C THR A 487 26.38 -15.88 3.52
N GLY A 488 27.62 -15.85 4.02
CA GLY A 488 28.28 -14.61 4.45
C GLY A 488 28.50 -13.60 3.31
N GLU A 489 28.68 -14.06 2.07
CA GLU A 489 28.76 -13.17 0.90
C GLU A 489 27.39 -12.54 0.62
N PHE A 490 26.32 -13.34 0.56
CA PHE A 490 24.96 -12.83 0.35
C PHE A 490 24.42 -11.99 1.52
N GLU A 491 24.95 -12.16 2.73
CA GLU A 491 24.69 -11.30 3.90
C GLU A 491 25.62 -10.07 4.00
N THR A 492 26.46 -9.81 3.01
CA THR A 492 27.31 -8.60 2.94
C THR A 492 27.22 -7.87 1.59
N LEU A 493 26.30 -8.28 0.71
CA LEU A 493 26.00 -7.55 -0.52
C LEU A 493 25.18 -6.27 -0.23
N ASP A 494 25.72 -5.12 -0.62
CA ASP A 494 24.95 -3.88 -0.80
C ASP A 494 24.94 -3.47 -2.28
N ASN A 495 24.01 -2.59 -2.64
CA ASN A 495 23.69 -2.11 -3.98
C ASN A 495 23.57 -3.24 -5.03
N PHE A 496 22.89 -4.35 -4.71
CA PHE A 496 22.79 -5.52 -5.61
C PHE A 496 21.39 -5.73 -6.21
N THR A 497 21.36 -6.51 -7.30
CA THR A 497 20.14 -7.15 -7.81
C THR A 497 20.40 -8.64 -7.97
N PHE A 498 19.54 -9.49 -7.41
CA PHE A 498 19.63 -10.94 -7.53
C PHE A 498 18.47 -11.49 -8.36
N PHE A 499 18.79 -12.17 -9.46
CA PHE A 499 17.81 -12.93 -10.23
C PHE A 499 17.64 -14.29 -9.58
N ALA A 500 16.66 -14.48 -8.70
CA ALA A 500 16.45 -15.75 -8.02
C ALA A 500 15.71 -16.74 -8.96
N PRO A 501 16.25 -17.94 -9.24
CA PRO A 501 15.49 -18.96 -9.99
C PRO A 501 14.25 -19.39 -9.21
N SER A 502 13.11 -19.48 -9.89
CA SER A 502 11.86 -19.95 -9.29
C SER A 502 11.94 -21.42 -8.89
N ARG A 503 11.02 -21.85 -8.03
CA ARG A 503 10.92 -23.27 -7.63
C ARG A 503 10.66 -24.19 -8.82
N GLU A 504 10.00 -23.68 -9.86
CA GLU A 504 9.74 -24.38 -11.11
C GLU A 504 11.03 -24.47 -11.94
N ALA A 505 11.81 -23.39 -12.03
CA ALA A 505 13.12 -23.39 -12.70
C ALA A 505 14.10 -24.37 -12.07
N LEU A 506 14.10 -24.49 -10.74
CA LEU A 506 14.96 -25.42 -9.99
C LEU A 506 14.59 -26.91 -10.20
N LYS A 507 13.32 -27.20 -10.54
CA LYS A 507 12.84 -28.56 -10.88
C LYS A 507 13.17 -28.98 -12.31
N GLU A 508 13.43 -28.04 -13.23
CA GLU A 508 13.82 -28.36 -14.60
C GLU A 508 15.27 -28.85 -14.71
N VAL A 509 16.13 -28.49 -13.75
CA VAL A 509 17.52 -28.97 -13.65
C VAL A 509 17.53 -30.37 -13.01
N SER A 510 18.22 -31.33 -13.65
CA SER A 510 18.24 -32.71 -13.18
C SER A 510 19.10 -32.91 -11.92
N LEU A 511 18.80 -33.96 -11.14
CA LEU A 511 19.58 -34.32 -9.94
C LEU A 511 21.07 -34.50 -10.25
N LYS A 512 21.41 -35.09 -11.40
CA LYS A 512 22.80 -35.25 -11.82
C LYS A 512 23.47 -33.91 -12.09
N GLU A 513 22.79 -32.98 -12.75
CA GLU A 513 23.35 -31.63 -13.00
C GLU A 513 23.58 -30.86 -11.69
N TRP A 514 22.73 -31.07 -10.66
CA TRP A 514 22.96 -30.54 -9.31
C TRP A 514 24.17 -31.18 -8.62
N GLU A 515 24.35 -32.50 -8.72
CA GLU A 515 25.53 -33.20 -8.20
C GLU A 515 26.82 -32.75 -8.91
N ASP A 516 26.82 -32.69 -10.24
CA ASP A 516 27.92 -32.18 -11.05
C ASP A 516 28.23 -30.70 -10.73
N MET A 517 27.20 -29.87 -10.45
CA MET A 517 27.38 -28.47 -10.04
C MET A 517 27.97 -28.32 -8.63
N LYS A 518 27.63 -29.22 -7.71
CA LYS A 518 28.15 -29.24 -6.34
C LYS A 518 29.59 -29.76 -6.29
N ALA A 519 29.91 -30.79 -7.08
CA ALA A 519 31.24 -31.38 -7.15
C ALA A 519 32.28 -30.43 -7.79
N ASN A 520 31.92 -29.71 -8.85
CA ASN A 520 32.85 -28.90 -9.65
C ASN A 520 32.89 -27.40 -9.27
N SER A 521 32.43 -27.04 -8.07
CA SER A 521 32.22 -25.65 -7.58
C SER A 521 31.38 -24.70 -8.46
N LYS A 522 30.87 -25.18 -9.61
CA LYS A 522 30.02 -24.47 -10.57
C LYS A 522 28.79 -23.83 -9.91
N LEU A 523 28.27 -24.38 -8.82
CA LEU A 523 27.17 -23.78 -8.07
C LEU A 523 27.47 -22.33 -7.60
N ALA A 524 28.68 -22.07 -7.10
CA ALA A 524 29.07 -20.73 -6.64
C ALA A 524 29.26 -19.75 -7.80
N THR A 525 29.84 -20.19 -8.93
CA THR A 525 29.97 -19.33 -10.12
C THR A 525 28.62 -19.05 -10.78
N THR A 526 27.71 -20.03 -10.79
CA THR A 526 26.31 -19.84 -11.19
C THR A 526 25.61 -18.83 -10.29
N LEU A 527 25.72 -18.93 -8.96
CA LEU A 527 25.12 -17.94 -8.05
C LEU A 527 25.68 -16.53 -8.27
N LYS A 528 27.00 -16.37 -8.43
CA LYS A 528 27.64 -15.09 -8.79
C LYS A 528 27.22 -14.54 -10.17
N TYR A 529 26.81 -15.40 -11.11
CA TYR A 529 26.22 -14.97 -12.39
C TYR A 529 24.78 -14.48 -12.23
N HIS A 530 23.99 -15.02 -11.30
CA HIS A 530 22.64 -14.53 -10.99
C HIS A 530 22.63 -13.20 -10.23
N THR A 531 23.76 -12.80 -9.63
CA THR A 531 23.93 -11.51 -8.94
C THR A 531 24.52 -10.45 -9.85
N VAL A 532 23.91 -9.26 -9.83
CA VAL A 532 24.38 -8.03 -10.48
C VAL A 532 24.75 -7.01 -9.41
N PRO A 533 25.98 -6.44 -9.38
CA PRO A 533 26.41 -5.42 -8.42
C PRO A 533 25.87 -4.03 -8.78
N LYS A 534 24.54 -3.93 -8.92
CA LYS A 534 23.76 -2.70 -9.05
C LYS A 534 22.32 -2.96 -8.62
N LYS A 535 21.75 -2.13 -7.75
CA LYS A 535 20.32 -2.17 -7.39
C LYS A 535 19.46 -1.63 -8.55
N LEU A 536 18.51 -2.43 -9.02
CA LEU A 536 17.66 -2.13 -10.18
C LEU A 536 16.19 -2.07 -9.75
N GLY A 537 15.54 -0.94 -10.06
CA GLY A 537 14.10 -0.77 -9.88
C GLY A 537 13.30 -1.31 -11.07
N PRO A 538 11.96 -1.46 -10.95
CA PRO A 538 11.13 -2.05 -12.00
C PRO A 538 11.05 -1.20 -13.28
N ARG A 539 11.47 0.07 -13.22
CA ARG A 539 11.60 1.00 -14.38
C ARG A 539 13.05 1.12 -14.91
N SER A 540 14.01 0.40 -14.33
CA SER A 540 15.43 0.48 -14.72
C SER A 540 15.78 -0.39 -15.93
N PHE A 541 14.89 -1.29 -16.35
CA PHE A 541 15.10 -2.19 -17.49
C PHE A 541 14.67 -1.53 -18.80
N PHE A 542 15.55 -1.58 -19.81
CA PHE A 542 15.27 -1.19 -21.18
C PHE A 542 15.72 -2.31 -22.15
N ASN A 543 15.23 -2.29 -23.39
CA ASN A 543 15.57 -3.36 -24.33
C ASN A 543 17.06 -3.35 -24.70
N ASN A 544 17.63 -4.54 -24.91
CA ASN A 544 19.04 -4.75 -25.25
C ASN A 544 20.06 -4.22 -24.20
N MET A 545 19.61 -3.96 -22.96
CA MET A 545 20.45 -3.54 -21.84
C MET A 545 21.48 -4.62 -21.50
N VAL A 546 22.71 -4.24 -21.14
CA VAL A 546 23.76 -5.17 -20.70
C VAL A 546 24.18 -4.82 -19.28
N LEU A 547 24.16 -5.82 -18.39
CA LEU A 547 24.50 -5.72 -16.97
C LEU A 547 25.80 -6.51 -16.69
N PRO A 548 26.74 -5.98 -15.89
CA PRO A 548 27.82 -6.78 -15.32
C PRO A 548 27.26 -7.74 -14.27
N THR A 549 27.92 -8.87 -14.05
CA THR A 549 27.60 -9.81 -12.96
C THR A 549 28.68 -9.81 -11.88
N SER A 550 28.38 -10.35 -10.69
CA SER A 550 29.40 -10.59 -9.65
C SER A 550 30.34 -11.75 -10.00
N LEU A 551 30.07 -12.47 -11.09
CA LEU A 551 31.05 -13.29 -11.79
C LEU A 551 31.82 -12.42 -12.78
N ASP A 552 33.14 -12.32 -12.62
CA ASP A 552 34.03 -11.47 -13.42
C ASP A 552 33.92 -11.71 -14.93
N GLN A 553 34.12 -10.63 -15.70
CA GLN A 553 34.03 -10.53 -17.17
C GLN A 553 32.68 -10.91 -17.80
N ASN A 554 31.85 -11.67 -17.09
CA ASN A 554 30.54 -12.15 -17.50
C ASN A 554 29.49 -11.04 -17.40
N LYS A 555 28.47 -11.14 -18.25
CA LYS A 555 27.41 -10.14 -18.41
C LYS A 555 26.07 -10.83 -18.67
N ILE A 556 25.00 -10.24 -18.16
CA ILE A 556 23.61 -10.59 -18.50
C ILE A 556 23.12 -9.58 -19.52
N ARG A 557 22.47 -10.04 -20.60
CA ARG A 557 21.67 -9.16 -21.46
C ARG A 557 20.22 -9.18 -21.00
N VAL A 558 19.65 -8.01 -20.75
CA VAL A 558 18.22 -7.83 -20.49
C VAL A 558 17.52 -7.33 -21.74
N ASN A 559 16.44 -8.02 -22.12
CA ASN A 559 15.57 -7.64 -23.23
C ASN A 559 14.17 -7.33 -22.70
N VAL A 560 13.46 -6.41 -23.37
CA VAL A 560 12.13 -5.93 -22.96
C VAL A 560 11.19 -6.02 -24.16
N PHE A 561 10.30 -7.01 -24.12
CA PHE A 561 9.34 -7.27 -25.19
C PHE A 561 8.01 -6.56 -24.85
N PRO A 562 7.62 -5.50 -25.60
CA PRO A 562 6.38 -4.78 -25.33
C PRO A 562 5.14 -5.63 -25.61
N LYS A 563 4.00 -5.19 -25.08
CA LYS A 563 2.67 -5.77 -25.35
C LYS A 563 1.83 -4.78 -26.14
N LEU A 564 0.80 -5.31 -26.84
CA LEU A 564 -0.05 -4.50 -27.72
C LEU A 564 -0.81 -3.40 -26.95
N PHE A 565 -1.18 -3.68 -25.69
CA PHE A 565 -1.90 -2.76 -24.83
C PHE A 565 -1.00 -2.21 -23.72
N SER A 566 -0.97 -0.88 -23.57
CA SER A 566 -0.13 -0.18 -22.58
C SER A 566 -0.47 -0.47 -21.11
N PHE A 567 -1.57 -1.18 -20.82
CA PHE A 567 -1.92 -1.64 -19.48
C PHE A 567 -1.28 -3.01 -19.13
N GLU A 568 -0.84 -3.78 -20.12
CA GLU A 568 -0.11 -5.03 -19.88
C GLU A 568 1.35 -4.70 -19.56
N ARG A 569 1.93 -5.38 -18.56
CA ARG A 569 3.36 -5.24 -18.26
C ARG A 569 4.18 -5.87 -19.40
N PRO A 570 5.23 -5.19 -19.90
CA PRO A 570 6.11 -5.76 -20.92
C PRO A 570 6.80 -7.02 -20.36
N THR A 571 7.07 -7.99 -21.23
CA THR A 571 7.80 -9.19 -20.82
C THR A 571 9.29 -8.88 -20.79
N VAL A 572 9.86 -8.82 -19.60
CA VAL A 572 11.30 -8.61 -19.39
C VAL A 572 12.00 -9.96 -19.26
N THR A 573 13.14 -10.15 -19.92
CA THR A 573 13.96 -11.36 -19.78
C THR A 573 15.41 -11.00 -19.43
N ALA A 574 15.98 -11.63 -18.41
CA ALA A 574 17.41 -11.63 -18.13
C ALA A 574 18.02 -12.90 -18.74
N GLN A 575 18.95 -12.76 -19.69
CA GLN A 575 19.62 -13.87 -20.38
C GLN A 575 18.63 -14.93 -20.94
N CYS A 576 17.52 -14.44 -21.52
CA CYS A 576 16.35 -15.20 -21.99
C CYS A 576 15.51 -15.97 -20.95
N ALA A 577 15.89 -16.03 -19.68
CA ALA A 577 14.97 -16.34 -18.59
C ALA A 577 14.01 -15.16 -18.37
N ARG A 578 12.71 -15.41 -18.20
CA ARG A 578 11.70 -14.36 -18.00
C ARG A 578 11.64 -13.96 -16.53
N ILE A 579 11.62 -12.66 -16.27
CA ILE A 579 11.29 -12.15 -14.94
C ILE A 579 9.79 -12.35 -14.72
N ILE A 580 9.41 -13.11 -13.68
CA ILE A 580 8.02 -13.46 -13.38
C ILE A 580 7.44 -12.72 -12.17
N SER A 581 8.28 -12.15 -11.29
CA SER A 581 7.83 -11.35 -10.14
C SER A 581 7.80 -9.85 -10.44
N ALA A 582 7.19 -9.09 -9.52
CA ALA A 582 7.53 -7.68 -9.36
C ALA A 582 8.96 -7.52 -8.79
N SER A 583 9.39 -6.27 -8.63
CA SER A 583 10.56 -5.91 -7.82
C SER A 583 10.29 -6.25 -6.36
N ASN A 584 11.02 -7.20 -5.78
CA ASN A 584 10.95 -7.50 -4.35
C ASN A 584 12.17 -6.83 -3.67
N PRO A 585 12.04 -5.63 -3.09
CA PRO A 585 13.16 -4.97 -2.41
C PRO A 585 13.57 -5.76 -1.16
N VAL A 586 14.87 -5.78 -0.87
CA VAL A 586 15.47 -6.41 0.31
C VAL A 586 16.57 -5.51 0.88
N CYS A 587 17.07 -5.83 2.07
CA CYS A 587 18.30 -5.25 2.60
C CYS A 587 19.42 -5.36 1.55
N GLY A 588 20.15 -4.27 1.32
CA GLY A 588 21.22 -4.17 0.32
C GLY A 588 20.79 -4.20 -1.16
N GLY A 589 19.55 -4.57 -1.51
CA GLY A 589 19.28 -4.92 -2.90
C GLY A 589 17.83 -5.08 -3.33
N THR A 590 17.65 -5.81 -4.42
CA THR A 590 16.35 -6.18 -5.01
C THR A 590 16.40 -7.60 -5.57
N VAL A 591 15.36 -8.40 -5.32
CA VAL A 591 15.21 -9.75 -5.86
C VAL A 591 14.15 -9.76 -6.98
N TYR A 592 14.50 -10.37 -8.10
CA TYR A 592 13.56 -10.67 -9.20
C TYR A 592 13.52 -12.18 -9.42
N LEU A 593 12.34 -12.78 -9.38
CA LEU A 593 12.18 -14.20 -9.67
C LEU A 593 12.25 -14.43 -11.19
N VAL A 594 13.02 -15.43 -11.62
CA VAL A 594 13.16 -15.82 -13.04
C VAL A 594 12.69 -17.26 -13.29
N ASP A 595 12.12 -17.51 -14.47
CA ASP A 595 11.55 -18.84 -14.82
C ASP A 595 12.55 -19.87 -15.38
N LYS A 596 13.85 -19.54 -15.44
CA LYS A 596 14.95 -20.45 -15.79
C LYS A 596 16.18 -20.12 -14.95
N VAL A 597 17.02 -21.12 -14.68
CA VAL A 597 18.37 -20.91 -14.12
C VAL A 597 19.25 -20.24 -15.19
N LEU A 598 19.97 -19.19 -14.82
CA LEU A 598 20.87 -18.45 -15.71
C LEU A 598 22.22 -19.17 -15.82
N GLU A 599 22.60 -19.58 -17.03
CA GLU A 599 23.94 -20.12 -17.31
C GLU A 599 24.82 -19.08 -18.03
N PRO A 600 26.08 -18.87 -17.59
CA PRO A 600 27.02 -17.99 -18.29
C PRO A 600 27.44 -18.62 -19.63
N PRO A 601 27.33 -17.91 -20.76
CA PRO A 601 27.58 -18.49 -22.09
C PRO A 601 29.06 -18.80 -22.33
N GLN A 602 29.37 -20.06 -22.62
CA GLN A 602 30.75 -20.59 -22.68
C GLN A 602 31.43 -20.49 -24.06
N SER A 603 30.72 -20.09 -25.11
CA SER A 603 31.26 -19.99 -26.48
C SER A 603 30.31 -19.22 -27.42
N ASP A 604 30.78 -18.91 -28.64
CA ASP A 604 29.99 -18.30 -29.71
C ASP A 604 28.91 -19.24 -30.30
N VAL A 605 27.99 -18.67 -31.07
CA VAL A 605 26.86 -19.39 -31.68
C VAL A 605 27.26 -20.57 -32.57
N LEU A 606 28.40 -20.51 -33.28
CA LEU A 606 28.84 -21.62 -34.13
C LEU A 606 29.43 -22.74 -33.27
N THR A 607 30.30 -22.42 -32.33
CA THR A 607 30.87 -23.39 -31.39
C THR A 607 29.79 -24.08 -30.53
N VAL A 608 28.71 -23.38 -30.18
CA VAL A 608 27.52 -23.99 -29.53
C VAL A 608 26.84 -25.02 -30.44
N MET A 609 26.64 -24.70 -31.73
CA MET A 609 26.05 -25.64 -32.70
C MET A 609 26.97 -26.82 -33.01
N GLU A 610 28.29 -26.59 -33.12
CA GLU A 610 29.31 -27.62 -33.34
C GLU A 610 29.31 -28.64 -32.19
N ARG A 611 29.27 -28.16 -30.93
CA ARG A 611 29.16 -29.01 -29.72
C ARG A 611 27.84 -29.79 -29.62
N ALA A 612 26.74 -29.23 -30.13
CA ALA A 612 25.44 -29.92 -30.13
C ALA A 612 25.36 -31.05 -31.18
N GLY A 613 26.18 -30.99 -32.24
CA GLY A 613 26.41 -32.10 -33.18
C GLY A 613 25.25 -32.46 -34.12
N ASN A 614 24.11 -31.76 -34.02
CA ASN A 614 22.87 -32.01 -34.78
C ASN A 614 22.49 -30.88 -35.76
N TYR A 615 23.47 -30.04 -36.12
CA TYR A 615 23.36 -28.90 -37.06
C TYR A 615 24.44 -28.95 -38.16
N LYS A 616 25.00 -30.14 -38.46
CA LYS A 616 26.14 -30.30 -39.37
C LYS A 616 25.85 -29.77 -40.78
N THR A 617 24.65 -30.01 -41.30
CA THR A 617 24.23 -29.49 -42.62
C THR A 617 24.07 -27.96 -42.60
N PHE A 618 23.58 -27.37 -41.50
CA PHE A 618 23.49 -25.91 -41.40
C PHE A 618 24.88 -25.26 -41.30
N LEU A 619 25.81 -25.86 -40.55
CA LEU A 619 27.18 -25.39 -40.41
C LEU A 619 27.97 -25.44 -41.74
N ASP A 620 27.71 -26.43 -42.60
CA ASP A 620 28.24 -26.46 -43.97
C ASP A 620 27.70 -25.30 -44.83
N LEU A 621 26.40 -25.00 -44.74
CA LEU A 621 25.80 -23.87 -45.46
C LEU A 621 26.35 -22.52 -44.95
N VAL A 622 26.54 -22.35 -43.64
CA VAL A 622 27.19 -21.16 -43.05
C VAL A 622 28.62 -20.99 -43.58
N LYS A 623 29.38 -22.08 -43.73
CA LYS A 623 30.72 -22.10 -44.32
C LYS A 623 30.70 -21.71 -45.79
N ARG A 624 29.81 -22.31 -46.58
CA ARG A 624 29.61 -22.00 -48.01
C ARG A 624 29.12 -20.57 -48.26
N ALA A 625 28.40 -19.98 -47.32
CA ALA A 625 27.99 -18.57 -47.35
C ALA A 625 29.11 -17.58 -46.96
N GLY A 626 30.27 -18.04 -46.47
CA GLY A 626 31.34 -17.17 -45.96
C GLY A 626 31.03 -16.45 -44.64
N LEU A 627 29.89 -16.74 -44.01
CA LEU A 627 29.37 -16.01 -42.85
C LEU A 627 30.04 -16.40 -41.51
N GLU A 628 30.96 -17.37 -41.50
CA GLU A 628 31.68 -17.77 -40.27
C GLU A 628 32.39 -16.61 -39.58
N ALA A 629 33.09 -15.74 -40.32
CA ALA A 629 33.81 -14.63 -39.73
C ALA A 629 32.87 -13.65 -39.02
N GLN A 630 31.73 -13.32 -39.64
CA GLN A 630 30.70 -12.46 -39.04
C GLN A 630 30.11 -13.08 -37.77
N LEU A 631 29.88 -14.40 -37.77
CA LEU A 631 29.27 -15.14 -36.66
C LEU A 631 30.27 -15.56 -35.55
N ARG A 632 31.59 -15.44 -35.76
CA ARG A 632 32.61 -15.65 -34.70
C ARG A 632 33.20 -14.35 -34.13
N ASN A 633 33.29 -13.26 -34.91
CA ASN A 633 33.96 -12.02 -34.50
C ASN A 633 33.19 -11.15 -33.48
N ASN A 634 32.34 -11.75 -32.63
CA ASN A 634 31.52 -11.08 -31.59
C ASN A 634 30.63 -9.91 -32.07
N ALA A 635 30.39 -9.77 -33.39
CA ALA A 635 29.57 -8.72 -34.01
C ALA A 635 28.05 -8.82 -33.74
N GLY A 636 27.65 -9.53 -32.68
CA GLY A 636 26.26 -9.70 -32.26
C GLY A 636 25.73 -8.54 -31.40
N PRO A 637 24.50 -8.63 -30.88
CA PRO A 637 23.70 -9.85 -30.72
C PRO A 637 23.13 -10.45 -32.01
N PHE A 638 23.19 -11.77 -32.13
CA PHE A 638 22.46 -12.54 -33.14
C PHE A 638 21.44 -13.50 -32.51
N THR A 639 20.32 -13.74 -33.19
CA THR A 639 19.50 -14.94 -32.98
C THR A 639 19.68 -15.86 -34.17
N VAL A 640 20.24 -17.05 -33.95
CA VAL A 640 20.43 -18.07 -34.99
C VAL A 640 19.32 -19.10 -34.90
N LEU A 641 18.44 -19.09 -35.89
CA LEU A 641 17.30 -19.99 -36.04
C LEU A 641 17.75 -21.28 -36.76
N ALA A 642 18.65 -22.05 -36.13
CA ALA A 642 19.37 -23.16 -36.77
C ALA A 642 18.47 -24.37 -37.09
N PRO A 643 18.23 -24.73 -38.36
CA PRO A 643 17.52 -25.96 -38.69
C PRO A 643 18.38 -27.17 -38.35
N THR A 644 17.79 -28.14 -37.66
CA THR A 644 18.45 -29.41 -37.31
C THR A 644 18.75 -30.24 -38.56
N ASP A 645 19.70 -31.18 -38.48
CA ASP A 645 20.00 -32.11 -39.59
C ASP A 645 18.75 -32.94 -39.98
N GLN A 646 17.84 -33.20 -39.04
CA GLN A 646 16.54 -33.82 -39.32
C GLN A 646 15.59 -32.89 -40.10
N ALA A 647 15.69 -31.56 -39.93
CA ALA A 647 14.92 -30.60 -40.72
C ALA A 647 15.33 -30.63 -42.20
N PHE A 648 16.64 -30.76 -42.50
CA PHE A 648 17.12 -30.93 -43.87
C PHE A 648 16.74 -32.30 -44.46
N GLN A 649 16.74 -33.37 -43.67
CA GLN A 649 16.30 -34.71 -44.10
C GLN A 649 14.81 -34.76 -44.51
N ARG A 650 13.98 -33.82 -44.04
CA ARG A 650 12.56 -33.70 -44.42
C ARG A 650 12.36 -33.01 -45.78
N LEU A 651 13.39 -32.40 -46.36
CA LEU A 651 13.29 -31.71 -47.65
C LEU A 651 13.37 -32.70 -48.83
N PRO A 652 12.63 -32.47 -49.92
CA PRO A 652 12.79 -33.26 -51.13
C PRO A 652 14.21 -33.15 -51.68
N LYS A 653 14.82 -34.27 -52.08
CA LYS A 653 16.20 -34.30 -52.60
C LYS A 653 16.42 -33.31 -53.76
N LYS A 654 15.40 -33.11 -54.61
CA LYS A 654 15.39 -32.13 -55.71
C LYS A 654 15.65 -30.69 -55.21
N VAL A 655 15.08 -30.31 -54.07
CA VAL A 655 15.26 -28.99 -53.44
C VAL A 655 16.66 -28.87 -52.85
N MET A 656 17.14 -29.90 -52.13
CA MET A 656 18.53 -29.93 -51.63
C MET A 656 19.57 -29.82 -52.75
N SER A 657 19.31 -30.39 -53.93
CA SER A 657 20.17 -30.25 -55.12
C SER A 657 19.98 -28.95 -55.89
N SER A 658 18.92 -28.17 -55.64
CA SER A 658 18.67 -26.91 -56.35
C SER A 658 19.21 -25.67 -55.64
N ILE A 659 19.66 -25.77 -54.38
CA ILE A 659 20.28 -24.64 -53.65
C ILE A 659 21.61 -24.28 -54.33
N LYS A 660 21.57 -23.31 -55.25
CA LYS A 660 22.78 -22.79 -55.91
C LYS A 660 23.69 -22.09 -54.91
N THR A 661 24.98 -22.02 -55.20
CA THR A 661 25.96 -21.30 -54.35
C THR A 661 25.54 -19.85 -54.07
N GLU A 662 24.97 -19.18 -55.07
CA GLU A 662 24.40 -17.81 -54.99
C GLU A 662 23.22 -17.68 -54.01
N GLU A 663 22.45 -18.76 -53.82
CA GLU A 663 21.24 -18.78 -52.98
C GLU A 663 21.55 -19.17 -51.52
N VAL A 664 22.70 -19.80 -51.26
CA VAL A 664 23.10 -20.25 -49.91
C VAL A 664 23.22 -19.06 -48.94
N GLU A 665 23.81 -17.95 -49.38
CA GLU A 665 24.02 -16.77 -48.51
C GLU A 665 22.69 -16.17 -48.06
N SER A 666 21.76 -15.97 -49.00
CA SER A 666 20.40 -15.48 -48.75
C SER A 666 19.63 -16.40 -47.79
N LEU A 667 19.68 -17.72 -48.04
CA LEU A 667 19.05 -18.72 -47.18
C LEU A 667 19.62 -18.68 -45.75
N VAL A 668 20.95 -18.62 -45.57
CA VAL A 668 21.57 -18.56 -44.24
C VAL A 668 21.25 -17.23 -43.54
N LYS A 669 21.32 -16.10 -44.26
CA LYS A 669 20.92 -14.78 -43.74
C LYS A 669 19.46 -14.74 -43.28
N GLN A 670 18.54 -15.44 -43.95
CA GLN A 670 17.15 -15.53 -43.53
C GLN A 670 16.98 -16.25 -42.16
N HIS A 671 17.89 -17.14 -41.80
CA HIS A 671 17.90 -17.86 -40.51
C HIS A 671 18.61 -17.09 -39.38
N ILE A 672 19.09 -15.86 -39.62
CA ILE A 672 19.81 -15.06 -38.62
C ILE A 672 19.07 -13.73 -38.41
N LEU A 673 18.73 -13.40 -37.16
CA LEU A 673 18.17 -12.10 -36.78
C LEU A 673 19.29 -11.23 -36.14
N PRO A 674 19.36 -9.91 -36.41
CA PRO A 674 20.37 -8.99 -35.84
C PRO A 674 20.02 -8.50 -34.41
N GLU A 675 19.22 -9.26 -33.68
CA GLU A 675 18.76 -8.95 -32.32
C GLU A 675 18.51 -10.23 -31.51
N ILE A 676 18.30 -10.14 -30.20
CA ILE A 676 17.92 -11.29 -29.35
C ILE A 676 16.40 -11.44 -29.29
N ALA A 677 15.87 -12.47 -29.96
CA ALA A 677 14.50 -12.93 -29.80
C ALA A 677 14.49 -14.16 -28.87
N CYS A 678 14.19 -13.96 -27.58
CA CYS A 678 14.03 -15.07 -26.62
C CYS A 678 12.69 -15.79 -26.81
N THR A 679 12.58 -17.09 -26.58
CA THR A 679 11.30 -17.81 -26.71
C THR A 679 10.24 -17.26 -25.75
N SER A 680 10.65 -16.88 -24.54
CA SER A 680 9.83 -16.18 -23.54
C SER A 680 9.33 -14.81 -23.97
N GLY A 681 10.00 -14.16 -24.94
CA GLY A 681 9.55 -12.90 -25.52
C GLY A 681 8.45 -13.05 -26.57
N VAL A 682 8.25 -14.26 -27.13
CA VAL A 682 7.22 -14.53 -28.15
C VAL A 682 5.85 -14.63 -27.51
N SER A 683 4.97 -13.69 -27.88
CA SER A 683 3.60 -13.59 -27.38
C SER A 683 2.67 -14.65 -27.98
N HIS A 684 1.53 -14.90 -27.32
CA HIS A 684 0.43 -15.66 -27.92
C HIS A 684 -0.22 -14.81 -29.01
N ASN A 685 -0.47 -15.39 -30.19
CA ASN A 685 -1.03 -14.64 -31.32
C ASN A 685 -2.54 -14.42 -31.12
N GLY A 686 -2.91 -13.21 -30.70
CA GLY A 686 -4.24 -12.67 -30.95
C GLY A 686 -4.36 -12.17 -32.38
N PHE A 687 -5.59 -12.04 -32.89
CA PHE A 687 -5.88 -11.56 -34.25
C PHE A 687 -5.23 -10.21 -34.60
N LEU A 688 -4.97 -9.36 -33.60
CA LEU A 688 -4.37 -8.03 -33.72
C LEU A 688 -2.89 -7.95 -33.32
N ASN A 689 -2.25 -9.05 -32.91
CA ASN A 689 -0.87 -9.04 -32.43
C ASN A 689 -0.03 -10.15 -33.10
N ARG A 690 0.66 -9.78 -34.18
CA ARG A 690 1.63 -10.64 -34.88
C ARG A 690 3.02 -10.04 -34.73
N GLN A 691 3.80 -10.64 -33.83
CA GLN A 691 5.18 -10.24 -33.55
C GLN A 691 6.10 -10.77 -34.65
N GLU A 692 6.71 -9.90 -35.45
CA GLU A 692 7.62 -10.29 -36.53
C GLU A 692 9.01 -9.65 -36.33
N TYR A 693 10.06 -10.41 -36.63
CA TYR A 693 11.46 -9.94 -36.62
C TYR A 693 11.97 -9.76 -38.05
N ARG A 694 13.00 -8.94 -38.28
CA ARG A 694 13.72 -8.91 -39.57
C ARG A 694 14.94 -9.80 -39.51
N SER A 695 15.16 -10.60 -40.55
CA SER A 695 16.41 -11.36 -40.74
C SER A 695 17.54 -10.48 -41.28
N LEU A 696 18.78 -10.98 -41.31
CA LEU A 696 19.90 -10.33 -42.02
C LEU A 696 19.64 -10.16 -43.54
N GLU A 697 18.74 -10.97 -44.10
CA GLU A 697 18.27 -10.84 -45.49
C GLU A 697 17.17 -9.77 -45.66
N GLY A 698 16.76 -9.10 -44.58
CA GLY A 698 15.67 -8.11 -44.58
C GLY A 698 14.26 -8.70 -44.64
N THR A 699 14.09 -9.99 -44.93
CA THR A 699 12.80 -10.71 -44.87
C THR A 699 12.21 -10.67 -43.46
N THR A 700 10.87 -10.66 -43.33
CA THR A 700 10.21 -10.77 -42.03
C THR A 700 10.03 -12.24 -41.63
N VAL A 701 10.34 -12.52 -40.37
CA VAL A 701 10.18 -13.82 -39.71
C VAL A 701 9.04 -13.68 -38.71
N PRO A 702 7.79 -14.05 -39.06
CA PRO A 702 6.67 -13.99 -38.15
C PRO A 702 6.84 -15.01 -37.03
N THR A 703 6.50 -14.62 -35.81
CA THR A 703 6.55 -15.51 -34.64
C THR A 703 5.16 -15.85 -34.13
N GLN A 704 5.08 -16.98 -33.41
CA GLN A 704 3.85 -17.42 -32.79
C GLN A 704 4.12 -18.27 -31.56
N ARG A 705 3.40 -18.01 -30.46
CA ARG A 705 3.22 -18.98 -29.37
C ARG A 705 1.84 -19.62 -29.49
N SER A 706 1.80 -20.95 -29.55
CA SER A 706 0.60 -21.77 -29.51
C SER A 706 -0.01 -21.79 -28.09
N LEU A 707 -1.32 -22.03 -27.97
CA LEU A 707 -2.00 -22.27 -26.70
C LEU A 707 -1.39 -23.44 -25.89
N ARG A 708 -0.66 -24.35 -26.54
CA ARG A 708 0.11 -25.43 -25.90
C ARG A 708 1.57 -25.04 -25.59
N GLY A 709 1.87 -23.75 -25.44
CA GLY A 709 3.21 -23.22 -25.12
C GLY A 709 4.25 -23.29 -26.24
N ASN A 710 4.07 -24.13 -27.25
CA ASN A 710 5.01 -24.28 -28.39
C ASN A 710 5.26 -22.94 -29.09
N VAL A 711 6.54 -22.59 -29.28
CA VAL A 711 6.99 -21.38 -29.98
C VAL A 711 7.41 -21.72 -31.40
N TYR A 712 7.11 -20.82 -32.33
CA TYR A 712 7.38 -20.92 -33.75
C TYR A 712 8.03 -19.64 -34.29
N PHE A 713 8.97 -19.80 -35.22
CA PHE A 713 9.57 -18.73 -36.02
C PHE A 713 9.40 -19.10 -37.51
N GLY A 714 8.86 -18.21 -38.33
CA GLY A 714 8.61 -18.44 -39.76
C GLY A 714 7.78 -19.70 -40.06
N GLY A 715 6.91 -20.11 -39.13
CA GLY A 715 6.12 -21.34 -39.22
C GLY A 715 6.84 -22.64 -38.80
N SER A 716 8.17 -22.64 -38.63
CA SER A 716 8.89 -23.77 -38.04
C SER A 716 8.74 -23.78 -36.52
N ARG A 717 8.63 -24.97 -35.91
CA ARG A 717 8.59 -25.13 -34.45
C ARG A 717 10.00 -25.09 -33.90
N VAL A 718 10.18 -24.44 -32.74
CA VAL A 718 11.41 -24.54 -31.96
C VAL A 718 11.46 -25.90 -31.25
N SER A 719 12.49 -26.69 -31.52
CA SER A 719 12.75 -28.00 -30.90
C SER A 719 13.58 -27.90 -29.62
N ARG A 720 14.58 -27.02 -29.60
CA ARG A 720 15.36 -26.61 -28.42
C ARG A 720 15.62 -25.11 -28.50
N GLY A 721 15.06 -24.33 -27.57
CA GLY A 721 15.14 -22.87 -27.58
C GLY A 721 16.00 -22.30 -26.45
N ASP A 722 16.32 -21.01 -26.57
CA ASP A 722 17.10 -20.20 -25.62
C ASP A 722 18.50 -20.77 -25.30
N VAL A 723 19.17 -21.40 -26.28
CA VAL A 723 20.54 -21.88 -26.07
C VAL A 723 21.51 -20.70 -26.19
N MET A 724 22.00 -20.21 -25.06
CA MET A 724 22.76 -18.95 -24.98
C MET A 724 24.21 -19.08 -25.45
N ALA A 725 24.71 -18.07 -26.15
CA ALA A 725 26.07 -17.95 -26.65
C ALA A 725 26.65 -16.55 -26.33
N THR A 726 27.98 -16.39 -26.41
CA THR A 726 28.67 -15.14 -26.06
C THR A 726 28.23 -13.95 -26.92
N ASN A 727 27.87 -14.21 -28.18
CA ASN A 727 27.43 -13.24 -29.17
C ASN A 727 25.97 -13.41 -29.61
N GLY A 728 25.18 -14.26 -28.96
CA GLY A 728 23.82 -14.52 -29.44
C GLY A 728 23.00 -15.56 -28.66
N VAL A 729 21.93 -16.02 -29.30
CA VAL A 729 21.10 -17.15 -28.86
C VAL A 729 20.82 -18.06 -30.05
N VAL A 730 20.80 -19.37 -29.82
CA VAL A 730 20.48 -20.38 -30.83
C VAL A 730 19.13 -21.04 -30.51
N HIS A 731 18.25 -21.09 -31.51
CA HIS A 731 17.00 -21.87 -31.46
C HIS A 731 17.05 -22.96 -32.51
N GLY A 732 17.07 -24.22 -32.08
CA GLY A 732 16.97 -25.36 -32.98
C GLY A 732 15.58 -25.43 -33.62
N LEU A 733 15.51 -25.50 -34.95
CA LEU A 733 14.29 -25.58 -35.72
C LEU A 733 14.03 -26.99 -36.29
N ASP A 734 12.75 -27.36 -36.38
CA ASP A 734 12.29 -28.63 -36.93
C ASP A 734 12.04 -28.61 -38.46
N ARG A 735 12.09 -27.42 -39.09
CA ARG A 735 12.02 -27.19 -40.53
C ARG A 735 13.04 -26.11 -40.93
N VAL A 736 13.45 -26.11 -42.18
CA VAL A 736 14.16 -24.98 -42.80
C VAL A 736 13.14 -23.88 -43.10
N LEU A 737 13.48 -22.62 -42.80
CA LEU A 737 12.64 -21.47 -43.09
C LEU A 737 12.54 -21.24 -44.61
N ASN A 738 11.33 -20.96 -45.08
CA ASN A 738 11.04 -20.37 -46.39
C ASN A 738 11.73 -21.05 -47.60
N LEU A 739 11.47 -22.35 -47.79
CA LEU A 739 11.63 -23.00 -49.09
C LEU A 739 10.27 -23.05 -49.82
N GLN A 740 9.62 -21.88 -50.00
CA GLN A 740 8.46 -21.77 -50.88
C GLN A 740 8.92 -21.92 -52.33
N THR A 741 8.59 -23.05 -52.95
CA THR A 741 8.66 -23.21 -54.40
C THR A 741 7.70 -22.22 -55.08
N GLU A 742 8.06 -21.71 -56.26
CA GLU A 742 7.30 -20.60 -56.88
C GLU A 742 5.83 -20.94 -57.21
N GLU A 743 5.49 -22.24 -57.24
CA GLU A 743 4.12 -22.74 -57.34
C GLU A 743 3.21 -22.18 -56.23
N GLU A 744 3.72 -21.91 -55.02
CA GLU A 744 2.93 -21.28 -53.94
C GLU A 744 2.74 -19.76 -54.12
N ARG A 745 3.59 -19.06 -54.90
CA ARG A 745 3.46 -17.60 -55.12
C ARG A 745 2.31 -17.23 -56.05
N PHE A 746 1.92 -18.12 -56.95
CA PHE A 746 0.75 -17.95 -57.83
C PHE A 746 -0.46 -18.81 -57.41
N GLY A 747 -0.33 -19.55 -56.30
CA GLY A 747 -1.30 -20.54 -55.83
C GLY A 747 -2.47 -20.03 -54.98
N PHE A 748 -2.77 -18.73 -54.95
CA PHE A 748 -3.88 -18.17 -54.15
C PHE A 748 -5.27 -18.38 -54.76
N GLY A 749 -5.59 -19.64 -55.08
CA GLY A 749 -6.97 -20.12 -55.07
C GLY A 749 -7.44 -20.32 -53.62
N PHE A 750 -8.63 -19.85 -53.27
CA PHE A 750 -9.17 -19.92 -51.91
C PHE A 750 -9.69 -21.32 -51.54
N ASP A 751 -8.81 -22.30 -51.37
CA ASP A 751 -9.17 -23.60 -50.78
C ASP A 751 -9.30 -23.51 -49.25
N PHE A 752 -10.45 -22.98 -48.82
CA PHE A 752 -10.97 -23.15 -47.47
C PHE A 752 -11.31 -24.63 -47.21
N HIS A 753 -10.32 -25.46 -46.89
CA HIS A 753 -10.59 -26.81 -46.41
C HIS A 753 -11.12 -26.75 -44.97
N PRO A 754 -12.39 -27.12 -44.71
CA PRO A 754 -13.03 -26.77 -43.44
C PRO A 754 -12.63 -27.75 -42.32
N PHE A 755 -11.96 -27.26 -41.28
CA PHE A 755 -11.75 -27.97 -40.01
C PHE A 755 -13.03 -28.03 -39.14
N PHE A 756 -14.17 -28.28 -39.79
CA PHE A 756 -15.45 -28.65 -39.19
C PHE A 756 -16.11 -29.75 -40.02
N ARG A 757 -15.89 -31.01 -39.64
CA ARG A 757 -16.90 -32.07 -39.80
C ARG A 757 -17.57 -32.30 -38.44
N PRO A 758 -18.91 -32.40 -38.36
CA PRO A 758 -19.61 -32.54 -37.10
C PRO A 758 -19.61 -33.99 -36.61
N LEU A 759 -18.78 -34.27 -35.58
CA LEU A 759 -19.14 -34.95 -34.33
C LEU A 759 -17.92 -34.91 -33.38
#